data_AF-A0A1T1BN02-F1
#
_entry.id   AF-A0A1T1BN02-F1
#
_cell.length_a   1.000
_cell.length_b   1.000
_cell.length_c   1.000
_cell.angle_alpha   90.00
_cell.angle_beta   90.00
_cell.angle_gamma   90.00
#
_symmetry.space_group_name_H-M   'P 1'
#
loop_
_entity.id
_entity.type
_entity.pdbx_description
1 polymer ?
#
loop_
_entity_poly.entity_id
_entity_poly.type
_entity_poly.pdbx_seq_one_letter_code
_entity_poly.pdbx_strand_id
1 'polypeptide(L)'
;MKRENKKILFWLCIVFACCICRKGYAQDVDLENFYKPNFKVTGNVNANTMYYTSNMQNASEQFTYLLSGNLNISAFNFSVPLFYSITNQGNNLGYTAPFDFNRLSIMPKYKWVKAYIGNVSMTFSPYTLSGFPFKGVGLELTPRSPFKITLMGGQLLKAVSEENASGGIPVYQRFGYGAKIGFEQPQYKIGWIGFYAKDDVNSLNITNDKGVTPKENFVNSLIFSTSLIKNLNLNVEYALSVLTDDVRSKNISGGNFRDKLFSSKESTSFMNAVNVNFDYNIQKSTVGITYERIDPNYNTLGALYFNNDLENIALRFARPFYQDKITVSTSLGYQRDDLAKAKKQDTKRVVGSINMNYRVTDQLNITGSYSNFSTYTNKKLDQFELINNPNVVQSDTLDYRQLSQNANVNMSYAFGQKRNQNLNFNYSIAGQANEQGGVIRKGQASTVQNYNLAHSVNFIDMKIALNSSLNYTSNEVAQNSNSSVGASVGASKKLFKDKLNTNFGLLYNNSQGNTNSSSVFGVKFNNSYVLLGQHNFNMSIISMFRSSSNAKKYNDLTATLNYSYSLDKIKLPAKKEPKKETKIVSDPVLKIKYKEKTHEGTRNEIIKQLQDLQRGLRPMPKEDSDELQHLLILATLTPDNETFKEKTLNYLKEYDLNNDILNRYNKYILETVKSLEEEMIRKDEGVENDYVMALGRVNKHKMYGVNEQDVTDKISYNSYLKLVERKNKKLQPLLIHRWMLNEILILANTAVEEMDKNENLSNFNKQELSHFFKMMKDKKPDTQVIEELKIKLIPFYHDLAIKNVKDDQVEFKYLQNN
;
A
#
# COMPACT_ATOMS: atom_id res chain seq x y z
N MET A 1 -31.21 22.42 41.45
CA MET A 1 -31.15 23.51 40.44
C MET A 1 -29.75 24.15 40.22
N LYS A 2 -28.62 23.49 40.55
CA LYS A 2 -27.25 24.09 40.42
C LYS A 2 -26.29 23.37 39.43
N ARG A 3 -26.76 22.37 38.67
CA ARG A 3 -25.91 21.57 37.74
C ARG A 3 -26.08 21.90 36.26
N GLU A 4 -27.23 22.45 35.83
CA GLU A 4 -27.48 22.79 34.42
C GLU A 4 -26.81 24.10 33.97
N ASN A 5 -26.65 25.08 34.87
CA ASN A 5 -26.10 26.39 34.50
C ASN A 5 -24.61 26.39 34.13
N LYS A 6 -23.82 25.36 34.50
CA LYS A 6 -22.39 25.29 34.13
C LYS A 6 -22.16 24.88 32.67
N LYS A 7 -23.04 24.05 32.08
CA LYS A 7 -22.97 23.67 30.66
C LYS A 7 -23.37 24.85 29.77
N ILE A 8 -24.37 25.61 30.20
CA ILE A 8 -24.82 26.82 29.51
C ILE A 8 -23.74 27.91 29.57
N LEU A 9 -23.08 28.09 30.71
CA LEU A 9 -21.97 29.06 30.84
C LEU A 9 -20.74 28.66 30.01
N PHE A 10 -20.42 27.36 29.92
CA PHE A 10 -19.33 26.86 29.06
C PHE A 10 -19.62 27.06 27.57
N TRP A 11 -20.86 26.79 27.13
CA TRP A 11 -21.29 27.06 25.75
C TRP A 11 -21.38 28.56 25.45
N LEU A 12 -21.84 29.38 26.40
CA LEU A 12 -21.82 30.84 26.28
C LEU A 12 -20.40 31.38 26.18
N CYS A 13 -19.44 30.86 26.95
CA CYS A 13 -18.02 31.24 26.82
C CYS A 13 -17.41 30.85 25.47
N ILE A 14 -17.79 29.70 24.90
CA ILE A 14 -17.35 29.29 23.56
C ILE A 14 -17.98 30.19 22.49
N VAL A 15 -19.26 30.52 22.60
CA VAL A 15 -19.94 31.44 21.67
C VAL A 15 -19.40 32.86 21.80
N PHE A 16 -19.09 33.33 23.01
CA PHE A 16 -18.47 34.65 23.24
C PHE A 16 -17.02 34.71 22.75
N ALA A 17 -16.25 33.64 22.91
CA ALA A 17 -14.89 33.51 22.34
C ALA A 17 -14.91 33.48 20.80
N CYS A 18 -15.92 32.86 20.18
CA CYS A 18 -16.13 32.90 18.74
C CYS A 18 -16.58 34.28 18.24
N CYS A 19 -17.37 35.04 19.01
CA CYS A 19 -17.87 36.36 18.63
C CYS A 19 -16.85 37.50 18.76
N ILE A 20 -15.80 37.35 19.58
CA ILE A 20 -14.73 38.36 19.74
C ILE A 20 -13.68 38.31 18.61
N CYS A 21 -13.71 37.29 17.74
CA CYS A 21 -12.89 37.22 16.52
C CYS A 21 -13.43 38.07 15.35
N ARG A 22 -13.98 39.27 15.63
CA ARG A 22 -14.50 40.23 14.64
C ARG A 22 -13.44 41.09 13.95
N LYS A 23 -12.16 40.74 14.04
CA LYS A 23 -11.16 41.18 13.07
C LYS A 23 -10.99 40.09 12.03
N GLY A 24 -11.84 40.13 11.02
CA GLY A 24 -11.62 39.37 9.79
C GLY A 24 -10.29 39.82 9.20
N TYR A 25 -9.23 39.04 9.43
CA TYR A 25 -8.03 39.14 8.63
C TYR A 25 -8.46 38.81 7.21
N ALA A 26 -8.47 39.81 6.33
CA ALA A 26 -8.68 39.64 4.91
C ALA A 26 -7.79 38.48 4.45
N GLN A 27 -8.41 37.38 4.05
CA GLN A 27 -7.68 36.24 3.55
C GLN A 27 -7.27 36.59 2.12
N ASP A 28 -5.97 36.61 1.89
CA ASP A 28 -5.41 36.67 0.56
C ASP A 28 -5.95 35.47 -0.24
N VAL A 29 -6.89 35.76 -1.14
CA VAL A 29 -7.41 34.80 -2.10
C VAL A 29 -6.56 34.97 -3.33
N ASP A 30 -5.65 34.02 -3.51
CA ASP A 30 -4.87 33.90 -4.73
C ASP A 30 -5.81 33.56 -5.90
N LEU A 31 -6.41 34.59 -6.47
CA LEU A 31 -7.35 34.54 -7.59
C LEU A 31 -6.68 33.94 -8.83
N GLU A 32 -5.37 34.11 -8.97
CA GLU A 32 -4.58 33.64 -10.11
C GLU A 32 -4.60 32.10 -10.22
N ASN A 33 -4.56 31.41 -9.08
CA ASN A 33 -4.70 29.96 -9.03
C ASN A 33 -6.14 29.47 -9.12
N PHE A 34 -7.15 30.32 -8.86
CA PHE A 34 -8.57 29.93 -8.89
C PHE A 34 -9.09 29.72 -10.32
N TYR A 35 -8.59 30.49 -11.29
CA TYR A 35 -9.00 30.42 -12.70
C TYR A 35 -8.38 29.26 -13.51
N LYS A 36 -7.39 28.54 -12.96
CA LYS A 36 -6.80 27.35 -13.61
C LYS A 36 -6.66 26.21 -12.59
N PRO A 37 -7.64 25.28 -12.48
CA PRO A 37 -7.55 24.17 -11.54
C PRO A 37 -6.36 23.28 -11.86
N ASN A 38 -5.26 23.43 -11.12
CA ASN A 38 -4.08 22.61 -11.24
C ASN A 38 -4.20 21.39 -10.31
N PHE A 39 -5.21 20.56 -10.57
CA PHE A 39 -5.41 19.32 -9.85
C PHE A 39 -4.26 18.37 -10.16
N LYS A 40 -3.54 17.94 -9.13
CA LYS A 40 -2.42 17.03 -9.22
C LYS A 40 -2.66 15.87 -8.27
N VAL A 41 -2.73 14.68 -8.82
CA VAL A 41 -2.58 13.45 -8.05
C VAL A 41 -1.14 13.01 -8.19
N THR A 42 -0.46 12.88 -7.06
CA THR A 42 0.91 12.38 -6.97
C THR A 42 0.97 11.30 -5.91
N GLY A 43 1.82 10.31 -6.06
CA GLY A 43 1.98 9.31 -5.01
C GLY A 43 2.60 8.03 -5.51
N ASN A 44 2.55 6.99 -4.69
CA ASN A 44 2.94 5.65 -5.06
C ASN A 44 2.01 4.60 -4.48
N VAL A 45 1.82 3.54 -5.26
CA VAL A 45 1.14 2.31 -4.86
C VAL A 45 2.18 1.20 -4.90
N ASN A 46 2.39 0.51 -3.78
CA ASN A 46 3.34 -0.58 -3.64
C ASN A 46 2.62 -1.87 -3.25
N ALA A 47 3.01 -2.97 -3.88
CA ALA A 47 2.65 -4.31 -3.50
C ALA A 47 3.93 -5.11 -3.34
N ASN A 48 4.22 -5.56 -2.12
CA ASN A 48 5.36 -6.40 -1.80
C ASN A 48 4.85 -7.80 -1.43
N THR A 49 5.41 -8.83 -2.02
CA THR A 49 5.19 -10.21 -1.64
C THR A 49 6.52 -10.89 -1.34
N MET A 50 6.51 -11.78 -0.35
CA MET A 50 7.64 -12.60 0.02
C MET A 50 7.18 -14.03 0.16
N TYR A 51 7.86 -14.92 -0.56
CA TYR A 51 7.74 -16.36 -0.44
C TYR A 51 9.04 -16.90 0.17
N TYR A 52 8.90 -17.73 1.20
CA TYR A 52 10.01 -18.40 1.86
C TYR A 52 9.74 -19.90 1.95
N THR A 53 10.74 -20.71 1.61
CA THR A 53 10.67 -22.15 1.80
C THR A 53 12.02 -22.69 2.21
N SER A 54 12.00 -23.73 3.06
CA SER A 54 13.19 -24.45 3.49
C SER A 54 12.83 -25.91 3.73
N ASN A 55 13.80 -26.80 3.50
CA ASN A 55 13.68 -28.23 3.81
C ASN A 55 14.00 -28.55 5.28
N MET A 56 14.10 -27.55 6.14
CA MET A 56 14.26 -27.70 7.60
C MET A 56 12.91 -27.93 8.28
N GLN A 57 12.88 -28.75 9.34
CA GLN A 57 11.70 -28.90 10.21
C GLN A 57 11.39 -27.56 10.90
N ASN A 58 10.12 -27.11 10.84
CA ASN A 58 9.62 -25.82 11.36
C ASN A 58 10.05 -24.56 10.58
N ALA A 59 10.02 -24.59 9.24
CA ALA A 59 10.10 -23.36 8.45
C ALA A 59 8.84 -22.49 8.72
N SER A 60 9.05 -21.26 9.19
CA SER A 60 7.99 -20.25 9.36
C SER A 60 7.28 -19.92 8.03
N GLU A 61 6.12 -19.27 8.14
CA GLU A 61 5.15 -18.95 7.08
C GLU A 61 5.70 -18.83 5.65
N GLN A 62 5.08 -19.57 4.74
CA GLN A 62 5.57 -19.71 3.37
C GLN A 62 5.29 -18.48 2.48
N PHE A 63 4.28 -17.65 2.79
CA PHE A 63 3.91 -16.50 1.96
C PHE A 63 3.34 -15.32 2.76
N THR A 64 3.93 -14.13 2.58
CA THR A 64 3.44 -12.87 3.17
C THR A 64 3.28 -11.80 2.09
N TYR A 65 2.33 -10.88 2.30
CA TYR A 65 2.17 -9.71 1.44
C TYR A 65 2.00 -8.42 2.25
N LEU A 66 2.39 -7.31 1.63
CA LEU A 66 2.23 -5.94 2.12
C LEU A 66 1.82 -5.04 0.95
N LEU A 67 0.57 -4.62 0.95
CA LEU A 67 0.04 -3.59 0.06
C LEU A 67 0.13 -2.25 0.79
N SER A 68 0.95 -1.32 0.31
CA SER A 68 1.13 -0.03 0.96
C SER A 68 1.28 1.08 -0.06
N GLY A 69 0.96 2.31 0.31
CA GLY A 69 1.10 3.42 -0.62
C GLY A 69 0.85 4.76 0.02
N ASN A 70 1.22 5.80 -0.71
CA ASN A 70 0.83 7.16 -0.43
C ASN A 70 0.15 7.75 -1.68
N LEU A 71 -0.99 8.40 -1.50
CA LEU A 71 -1.68 9.12 -2.57
C LEU A 71 -1.91 10.54 -2.06
N ASN A 72 -1.30 11.53 -2.71
CA ASN A 72 -1.51 12.92 -2.40
C ASN A 72 -2.34 13.58 -3.51
N ILE A 73 -3.55 13.98 -3.14
CA ILE A 73 -4.43 14.74 -4.00
C ILE A 73 -4.24 16.22 -3.64
N SER A 74 -3.73 17.02 -4.58
CA SER A 74 -3.52 18.44 -4.36
C SER A 74 -4.24 19.29 -5.40
N ALA A 75 -4.89 20.35 -4.95
CA ALA A 75 -5.57 21.32 -5.78
C ALA A 75 -5.59 22.66 -5.05
N PHE A 76 -5.18 23.73 -5.72
CA PHE A 76 -5.08 25.06 -5.11
C PHE A 76 -4.22 25.03 -3.82
N ASN A 77 -4.78 25.48 -2.69
CA ASN A 77 -4.18 25.45 -1.36
C ASN A 77 -4.54 24.19 -0.54
N PHE A 78 -5.18 23.20 -1.17
CA PHE A 78 -5.60 21.95 -0.55
C PHE A 78 -4.65 20.81 -0.94
N SER A 79 -4.25 20.00 0.02
CA SER A 79 -3.43 18.80 -0.17
C SER A 79 -3.95 17.69 0.74
N VAL A 80 -4.28 16.52 0.21
CA VAL A 80 -4.77 15.37 0.96
C VAL A 80 -3.85 14.19 0.72
N PRO A 81 -2.81 14.04 1.55
CA PRO A 81 -2.08 12.80 1.67
C PRO A 81 -2.97 11.73 2.30
N LEU A 82 -3.13 10.63 1.59
CA LEU A 82 -3.73 9.37 2.00
C LEU A 82 -2.59 8.35 2.12
N PHE A 83 -2.50 7.67 3.24
CA PHE A 83 -1.58 6.57 3.47
C PHE A 83 -2.37 5.32 3.80
N TYR A 84 -1.96 4.20 3.22
CA TYR A 84 -2.52 2.90 3.56
C TYR A 84 -1.41 1.84 3.66
N SER A 85 -1.64 0.84 4.49
CA SER A 85 -0.77 -0.32 4.68
C SER A 85 -1.63 -1.50 5.07
N ILE A 86 -1.66 -2.55 4.26
CA ILE A 86 -2.48 -3.74 4.42
C ILE A 86 -1.58 -4.96 4.30
N THR A 87 -1.63 -5.86 5.29
CA THR A 87 -0.81 -7.07 5.34
C THR A 87 -1.58 -8.24 5.93
N ASN A 88 -1.25 -9.47 5.50
CA ASN A 88 -1.76 -10.70 6.10
C ASN A 88 -0.96 -11.16 7.33
N GLN A 89 0.20 -10.57 7.61
CA GLN A 89 1.04 -11.00 8.74
C GLN A 89 0.28 -10.96 10.07
N GLY A 90 -0.54 -9.93 10.30
CA GLY A 90 -1.28 -9.78 11.56
C GLY A 90 -2.20 -10.96 11.91
N ASN A 91 -2.86 -11.55 10.91
CA ASN A 91 -3.78 -12.69 11.14
C ASN A 91 -3.02 -14.02 11.33
N ASN A 92 -1.77 -14.08 10.87
CA ASN A 92 -0.97 -15.30 10.91
C ASN A 92 -0.12 -15.43 12.19
N LEU A 93 -0.04 -14.37 12.99
CA LEU A 93 0.71 -14.35 14.26
C LEU A 93 0.13 -15.29 15.33
N GLY A 94 -1.14 -15.71 15.20
CA GLY A 94 -1.81 -16.55 16.19
C GLY A 94 -2.12 -15.84 17.51
N TYR A 95 -1.98 -14.51 17.60
CA TYR A 95 -2.35 -13.67 18.75
C TYR A 95 -2.79 -12.28 18.30
N THR A 96 -3.56 -11.58 19.15
CA THR A 96 -4.02 -10.20 18.86
C THR A 96 -3.06 -9.17 19.44
N ALA A 97 -2.47 -8.34 18.58
CA ALA A 97 -1.69 -7.19 19.03
C ALA A 97 -2.59 -6.04 19.51
N PRO A 98 -2.17 -5.22 20.48
CA PRO A 98 -2.96 -4.10 20.98
C PRO A 98 -2.97 -2.89 20.04
N PHE A 99 -2.47 -3.04 18.81
CA PHE A 99 -2.43 -2.03 17.74
C PHE A 99 -2.80 -2.64 16.39
N ASP A 100 -3.26 -1.79 15.47
CA ASP A 100 -3.62 -2.21 14.12
C ASP A 100 -2.42 -2.41 13.20
N PHE A 101 -2.33 -3.59 12.58
CA PHE A 101 -1.41 -3.87 11.47
C PHE A 101 -1.87 -3.23 10.16
N ASN A 102 -3.20 -3.26 9.92
CA ASN A 102 -3.81 -2.63 8.75
C ASN A 102 -4.14 -1.18 9.07
N ARG A 103 -3.47 -0.25 8.39
CA ARG A 103 -3.53 1.18 8.68
C ARG A 103 -4.06 1.94 7.49
N LEU A 104 -4.89 2.93 7.79
CA LEU A 104 -5.42 3.91 6.86
C LEU A 104 -5.35 5.27 7.54
N SER A 105 -4.76 6.25 6.87
CA SER A 105 -4.50 7.57 7.41
C SER A 105 -4.76 8.62 6.35
N ILE A 106 -5.47 9.69 6.71
CA ILE A 106 -5.76 10.82 5.81
C ILE A 106 -5.30 12.09 6.52
N MET A 107 -4.54 12.94 5.85
CA MET A 107 -3.94 14.12 6.46
C MET A 107 -4.26 15.42 5.70
N PRO A 108 -5.54 15.78 5.51
CA PRO A 108 -5.90 16.91 4.66
C PRO A 108 -5.33 18.21 5.23
N LYS A 109 -4.69 18.98 4.36
CA LYS A 109 -4.08 20.28 4.64
C LYS A 109 -4.72 21.33 3.77
N TYR A 110 -5.22 22.39 4.39
CA TYR A 110 -5.67 23.61 3.74
C TYR A 110 -4.91 24.80 4.31
N LYS A 111 -4.06 25.44 3.49
CA LYS A 111 -3.20 26.56 3.93
C LYS A 111 -2.42 26.20 5.21
N TRP A 112 -2.79 26.80 6.34
CA TRP A 112 -2.17 26.64 7.66
C TRP A 112 -2.87 25.62 8.57
N VAL A 113 -3.97 25.01 8.11
CA VAL A 113 -4.72 23.98 8.83
C VAL A 113 -4.36 22.63 8.27
N LYS A 114 -3.90 21.70 9.11
CA LYS A 114 -3.65 20.30 8.75
C LYS A 114 -4.39 19.40 9.74
N ALA A 115 -5.29 18.55 9.26
CA ALA A 115 -5.90 17.52 10.08
C ALA A 115 -5.14 16.19 9.90
N TYR A 116 -5.26 15.31 10.89
CA TYR A 116 -4.77 13.95 10.89
C TYR A 116 -5.96 13.07 11.24
N ILE A 117 -6.28 12.06 10.43
CA ILE A 117 -7.49 11.26 10.59
C ILE A 117 -7.14 9.79 10.33
N GLY A 118 -7.62 8.88 11.18
CA GLY A 118 -7.40 7.44 11.05
C GLY A 118 -6.28 6.95 11.97
N ASN A 119 -5.44 6.03 11.47
CA ASN A 119 -4.32 5.47 12.21
C ASN A 119 -3.08 6.33 12.00
N VAL A 120 -2.83 7.29 12.87
CA VAL A 120 -1.78 8.30 12.73
C VAL A 120 -0.84 8.29 13.93
N SER A 121 0.32 8.92 13.80
CA SER A 121 1.18 9.22 14.94
C SER A 121 1.56 10.70 14.92
N MET A 122 1.73 11.26 16.11
CA MET A 122 2.14 12.64 16.31
C MET A 122 3.23 12.67 17.39
N THR A 123 4.11 13.66 17.31
CA THR A 123 5.20 13.86 18.28
C THR A 123 5.14 15.30 18.78
N PHE A 124 4.99 15.47 20.09
CA PHE A 124 5.02 16.77 20.76
C PHE A 124 6.40 17.04 21.35
N SER A 125 6.92 16.09 22.12
CA SER A 125 8.31 16.04 22.59
C SER A 125 8.71 14.63 23.05
N PRO A 126 10.01 14.32 23.19
CA PRO A 126 10.48 13.03 23.68
C PRO A 126 10.02 12.67 25.10
N TYR A 127 9.63 13.64 25.92
CA TYR A 127 9.20 13.44 27.32
C TYR A 127 7.68 13.42 27.50
N THR A 128 6.91 13.61 26.42
CA THR A 128 5.44 13.68 26.44
C THR A 128 4.85 12.66 25.45
N LEU A 129 4.14 13.12 24.41
CA LEU A 129 3.72 12.28 23.30
C LEU A 129 4.88 12.16 22.30
N SER A 130 5.47 10.97 22.15
CA SER A 130 6.61 10.72 21.26
C SER A 130 6.32 9.61 20.25
N GLY A 131 5.60 9.98 19.18
CA GLY A 131 5.39 9.10 18.03
C GLY A 131 4.50 7.90 18.29
N PHE A 132 3.77 7.86 19.42
CA PHE A 132 2.87 6.76 19.74
C PHE A 132 1.73 6.70 18.70
N PRO A 133 1.50 5.54 18.05
CA PRO A 133 0.44 5.41 17.07
C PRO A 133 -0.94 5.40 17.74
N PHE A 134 -1.88 6.15 17.20
CA PHE A 134 -3.26 6.20 17.69
C PHE A 134 -4.27 6.15 16.54
N LYS A 135 -5.44 5.59 16.83
CA LYS A 135 -6.62 5.63 15.95
C LYS A 135 -7.52 6.77 16.40
N GLY A 136 -7.59 7.85 15.63
CA GLY A 136 -8.39 9.02 16.00
C GLY A 136 -8.17 10.22 15.10
N VAL A 137 -8.21 11.40 15.70
CA VAL A 137 -8.07 12.68 15.02
C VAL A 137 -6.97 13.53 15.65
N GLY A 138 -6.30 14.31 14.81
CA GLY A 138 -5.35 15.34 15.21
C GLY A 138 -5.55 16.58 14.36
N LEU A 139 -5.12 17.73 14.88
CA LEU A 139 -5.23 19.02 14.21
C LEU A 139 -3.95 19.80 14.45
N GLU A 140 -3.39 20.40 13.40
CA GLU A 140 -2.20 21.23 13.46
C GLU A 140 -2.50 22.54 12.75
N LEU A 141 -2.45 23.63 13.51
CA LEU A 141 -2.72 24.99 13.10
C LEU A 141 -1.40 25.76 13.11
N THR A 142 -0.96 26.18 11.94
CA THR A 142 0.31 26.89 11.72
C THR A 142 0.11 28.22 11.00
N PRO A 143 -0.77 29.13 11.51
CA PRO A 143 -1.06 30.40 10.85
C PRO A 143 0.22 31.26 10.67
N ARG A 144 0.16 32.31 9.86
CA ARG A 144 1.26 33.29 9.74
C ARG A 144 1.56 33.99 11.08
N SER A 145 0.58 34.03 11.99
CA SER A 145 0.75 34.43 13.38
C SER A 145 1.83 33.59 14.09
N PRO A 146 2.52 34.16 15.10
CA PRO A 146 3.50 33.42 15.92
C PRO A 146 2.88 32.25 16.69
N PHE A 147 1.56 32.21 16.87
CA PHE A 147 0.90 31.10 17.55
C PHE A 147 0.79 29.85 16.68
N LYS A 148 1.26 28.71 17.20
CA LYS A 148 1.13 27.37 16.63
C LYS A 148 0.37 26.49 17.60
N ILE A 149 -0.63 25.75 17.13
CA ILE A 149 -1.45 24.88 17.98
C ILE A 149 -1.51 23.50 17.35
N THR A 150 -1.24 22.47 18.13
CA THR A 150 -1.36 21.08 17.71
C THR A 150 -2.20 20.32 18.73
N LEU A 151 -3.21 19.59 18.27
CA LEU A 151 -4.14 18.83 19.10
C LEU A 151 -4.17 17.38 18.63
N MET A 152 -4.42 16.44 19.53
CA MET A 152 -4.65 15.03 19.22
C MET A 152 -5.71 14.45 20.16
N GLY A 153 -6.48 13.49 19.67
CA GLY A 153 -7.45 12.73 20.45
C GLY A 153 -7.77 11.41 19.78
N GLY A 154 -7.64 10.29 20.50
CA GLY A 154 -7.93 8.98 19.94
C GLY A 154 -7.59 7.80 20.83
N GLN A 155 -7.83 6.61 20.29
CA GLN A 155 -7.50 5.34 20.91
C GLN A 155 -6.01 5.04 20.70
N LEU A 156 -5.25 4.93 21.79
CA LEU A 156 -3.83 4.55 21.79
C LEU A 156 -3.68 3.03 21.76
N LEU A 157 -4.44 2.32 22.60
CA LEU A 157 -4.39 0.86 22.70
C LEU A 157 -5.78 0.26 22.56
N LYS A 158 -5.84 -0.88 21.88
CA LYS A 158 -7.02 -1.75 21.85
C LYS A 158 -7.02 -2.68 23.05
N ALA A 159 -8.21 -3.05 23.51
CA ALA A 159 -8.35 -4.09 24.51
C ALA A 159 -7.91 -5.43 23.93
N VAL A 160 -7.08 -6.16 24.67
CA VAL A 160 -6.70 -7.54 24.36
C VAL A 160 -7.01 -8.37 25.60
N SER A 161 -8.00 -9.27 25.47
CA SER A 161 -8.39 -10.19 26.53
C SER A 161 -7.39 -11.33 26.69
N GLU A 162 -7.46 -12.03 27.82
CA GLU A 162 -6.60 -13.18 28.13
C GLU A 162 -6.62 -14.25 27.04
N GLU A 163 -7.81 -14.60 26.56
CA GLU A 163 -8.00 -15.62 25.51
C GLU A 163 -7.32 -15.24 24.19
N ASN A 164 -7.27 -13.94 23.88
CA ASN A 164 -6.74 -13.42 22.62
C ASN A 164 -5.25 -13.06 22.66
N ALA A 165 -4.63 -13.11 23.85
CA ALA A 165 -3.23 -12.76 24.06
C ALA A 165 -2.26 -13.94 23.84
N SER A 166 -2.76 -15.16 23.63
CA SER A 166 -1.96 -16.39 23.39
C SER A 166 -0.78 -16.57 24.36
N GLY A 167 -1.03 -16.39 25.67
CA GLY A 167 -0.02 -16.43 26.73
C GLY A 167 0.64 -15.10 27.07
N GLY A 168 0.29 -14.02 26.36
CA GLY A 168 0.68 -12.64 26.65
C GLY A 168 -0.13 -12.00 27.79
N ILE A 169 0.33 -10.80 28.21
CA ILE A 169 -0.30 -10.02 29.28
C ILE A 169 -1.52 -9.27 28.69
N PRO A 170 -2.72 -9.36 29.31
CA PRO A 170 -3.89 -8.58 28.91
C PRO A 170 -3.62 -7.08 28.85
N VAL A 171 -4.28 -6.38 27.93
CA VAL A 171 -4.08 -4.93 27.73
C VAL A 171 -5.44 -4.24 27.77
N TYR A 172 -5.60 -3.25 28.65
CA TYR A 172 -6.80 -2.42 28.68
C TYR A 172 -6.87 -1.50 27.45
N GLN A 173 -8.10 -1.17 27.04
CA GLN A 173 -8.30 -0.11 26.06
C GLN A 173 -7.85 1.23 26.61
N ARG A 174 -6.99 1.95 25.87
CA ARG A 174 -6.44 3.25 26.28
C ARG A 174 -6.87 4.36 25.32
N PHE A 175 -7.41 5.44 25.87
CA PHE A 175 -7.62 6.69 25.15
C PHE A 175 -6.62 7.75 25.58
N GLY A 176 -6.18 8.56 24.61
CA GLY A 176 -5.25 9.67 24.83
C GLY A 176 -5.76 10.95 24.18
N TYR A 177 -5.41 12.08 24.80
CA TYR A 177 -5.67 13.44 24.36
C TYR A 177 -4.45 14.29 24.59
N GLY A 178 -4.16 15.22 23.69
CA GLY A 178 -3.00 16.08 23.85
C GLY A 178 -3.17 17.41 23.14
N ALA A 179 -2.53 18.43 23.71
CA ALA A 179 -2.42 19.76 23.14
C ALA A 179 -0.98 20.27 23.25
N LYS A 180 -0.48 20.90 22.19
CA LYS A 180 0.77 21.64 22.15
C LYS A 180 0.48 23.04 21.63
N ILE A 181 0.82 24.04 22.43
CA ILE A 181 0.61 25.46 22.11
C ILE A 181 1.99 26.11 22.11
N GLY A 182 2.41 26.64 20.96
CA GLY A 182 3.67 27.32 20.78
C GLY A 182 3.46 28.79 20.40
N PHE A 183 4.32 29.66 20.89
CA PHE A 183 4.51 31.01 20.42
C PHE A 183 5.92 31.09 19.83
N GLU A 184 6.03 31.23 18.51
CA GLU A 184 7.28 31.20 17.76
C GLU A 184 7.55 32.55 17.09
N GLN A 185 8.65 33.19 17.47
CA GLN A 185 9.24 34.36 16.81
C GLN A 185 10.65 33.98 16.30
N PRO A 186 11.26 34.78 15.39
CA PRO A 186 12.59 34.48 14.87
C PRO A 186 13.68 34.29 15.93
N GLN A 187 13.58 35.00 17.06
CA GLN A 187 14.60 35.03 18.11
C GLN A 187 14.25 34.18 19.36
N TYR A 188 12.99 33.81 19.55
CA TYR A 188 12.58 33.01 20.69
C TYR A 188 11.32 32.20 20.41
N LYS A 189 11.21 31.04 21.05
CA LYS A 189 10.06 30.14 21.00
C LYS A 189 9.69 29.73 22.41
N ILE A 190 8.41 29.84 22.75
CA ILE A 190 7.86 29.39 24.03
C ILE A 190 6.78 28.39 23.71
N GLY A 191 6.82 27.21 24.33
CA GLY A 191 5.85 26.15 24.12
C GLY A 191 5.31 25.61 25.42
N TRP A 192 4.04 25.25 25.43
CA TRP A 192 3.42 24.41 26.44
C TRP A 192 2.87 23.16 25.76
N ILE A 193 3.02 22.01 26.41
CA ILE A 193 2.46 20.73 26.01
C ILE A 193 1.68 20.18 27.19
N GLY A 194 0.46 19.72 26.93
CA GLY A 194 -0.33 18.89 27.83
C GLY A 194 -0.70 17.59 27.13
N PHE A 195 -0.52 16.46 27.82
CA PHE A 195 -0.92 15.15 27.33
C PHE A 195 -1.61 14.37 28.45
N TYR A 196 -2.72 13.72 28.14
CA TYR A 196 -3.50 12.94 29.08
C TYR A 196 -3.89 11.61 28.45
N ALA A 197 -3.72 10.51 29.16
CA ALA A 197 -4.16 9.20 28.70
C ALA A 197 -4.71 8.36 29.86
N LYS A 198 -5.73 7.55 29.57
CA LYS A 198 -6.42 6.74 30.58
C LYS A 198 -6.90 5.42 30.00
N ASP A 199 -6.75 4.38 30.80
CA ASP A 199 -7.28 3.05 30.54
C ASP A 199 -8.75 2.96 30.98
N ASP A 200 -9.54 2.29 30.16
CA ASP A 200 -10.94 2.00 30.48
C ASP A 200 -11.04 0.71 31.31
N VAL A 201 -11.40 0.86 32.58
CA VAL A 201 -11.54 -0.24 33.55
C VAL A 201 -12.53 -1.29 33.08
N ASN A 202 -13.57 -0.90 32.32
CA ASN A 202 -14.63 -1.81 31.87
C ASN A 202 -14.30 -2.50 30.54
N SER A 203 -13.14 -2.21 29.94
CA SER A 203 -12.76 -2.80 28.65
C SER A 203 -12.27 -4.25 28.75
N LEU A 204 -11.94 -4.71 29.96
CA LEU A 204 -11.59 -6.09 30.26
C LEU A 204 -12.36 -6.56 31.50
N ASN A 205 -12.96 -7.74 31.41
CA ASN A 205 -13.54 -8.43 32.56
C ASN A 205 -12.49 -9.40 33.11
N ILE A 206 -11.62 -8.92 33.99
CA ILE A 206 -10.57 -9.74 34.61
C ILE A 206 -11.10 -10.30 35.92
N THR A 207 -11.24 -11.63 36.01
CA THR A 207 -11.72 -12.34 37.20
C THR A 207 -10.62 -12.58 38.24
N ASN A 208 -9.35 -12.64 37.81
CA ASN A 208 -8.17 -12.81 38.67
C ASN A 208 -7.11 -11.75 38.35
N ASP A 209 -6.71 -10.94 39.32
CA ASP A 209 -5.73 -9.86 39.14
C ASP A 209 -4.33 -10.45 38.88
N LYS A 210 -3.97 -10.62 37.60
CA LYS A 210 -2.64 -11.10 37.14
C LYS A 210 -1.59 -9.98 37.11
N GLY A 211 -1.76 -8.93 37.91
CA GLY A 211 -0.82 -7.80 37.99
C GLY A 211 -0.96 -6.80 36.84
N VAL A 212 -2.10 -6.77 36.15
CA VAL A 212 -2.42 -5.76 35.13
C VAL A 212 -3.40 -4.77 35.72
N THR A 213 -2.98 -3.52 35.83
CA THR A 213 -3.79 -2.45 36.41
C THR A 213 -4.18 -1.41 35.36
N PRO A 214 -5.41 -0.87 35.40
CA PRO A 214 -5.82 0.21 34.52
C PRO A 214 -5.13 1.52 34.94
N LYS A 215 -4.31 2.09 34.05
CA LYS A 215 -3.46 3.27 34.33
C LYS A 215 -4.08 4.59 33.87
N GLU A 216 -3.64 5.68 34.48
CA GLU A 216 -3.97 7.05 34.09
C GLU A 216 -2.72 7.93 34.15
N ASN A 217 -2.50 8.78 33.16
CA ASN A 217 -1.32 9.63 33.09
C ASN A 217 -1.66 11.03 32.59
N PHE A 218 -1.18 12.05 33.31
CA PHE A 218 -1.23 13.44 32.92
C PHE A 218 0.19 14.01 32.85
N VAL A 219 0.57 14.55 31.71
CA VAL A 219 1.92 15.08 31.46
C VAL A 219 1.84 16.52 30.99
N ASN A 220 2.70 17.37 31.55
CA ASN A 220 2.86 18.75 31.13
C ASN A 220 4.31 19.00 30.78
N SER A 221 4.59 19.72 29.70
CA SER A 221 5.94 20.16 29.35
C SER A 221 5.96 21.63 28.96
N LEU A 222 7.00 22.34 29.39
CA LEU A 222 7.32 23.69 29.00
C LEU A 222 8.60 23.69 28.18
N ILE A 223 8.54 24.30 27.00
CA ILE A 223 9.66 24.41 26.07
C ILE A 223 10.03 25.88 25.93
N PHE A 224 11.31 26.18 25.98
CA PHE A 224 11.86 27.50 25.70
C PHE A 224 13.08 27.37 24.78
N SER A 225 13.07 28.07 23.65
CA SER A 225 14.22 28.17 22.76
C SER A 225 14.53 29.64 22.51
N THR A 226 15.79 30.04 22.50
CA THR A 226 16.18 31.40 22.15
C THR A 226 17.50 31.47 21.41
N SER A 227 17.56 32.43 20.47
CA SER A 227 18.73 32.87 19.72
C SER A 227 18.95 34.39 19.85
N LEU A 228 18.48 35.00 20.95
CA LEU A 228 18.56 36.44 21.21
C LEU A 228 20.01 36.96 21.19
N ILE A 229 20.96 36.15 21.67
CA ILE A 229 22.38 36.46 21.60
C ILE A 229 22.92 35.89 20.28
N LYS A 230 23.56 36.74 19.47
CA LYS A 230 24.13 36.33 18.18
C LYS A 230 25.05 35.12 18.38
N ASN A 231 24.86 34.10 17.54
CA ASN A 231 25.61 32.84 17.55
C ASN A 231 25.36 31.92 18.74
N LEU A 232 24.45 32.24 19.67
CA LEU A 232 24.12 31.41 20.83
C LEU A 232 22.70 30.88 20.66
N ASN A 233 22.53 29.57 20.75
CA ASN A 233 21.23 28.91 20.79
C ASN A 233 21.07 28.21 22.15
N LEU A 234 20.03 28.59 22.90
CA LEU A 234 19.64 27.93 24.14
C LEU A 234 18.28 27.25 23.91
N ASN A 235 18.18 25.96 24.28
CA ASN A 235 16.96 25.19 24.28
C ASN A 235 16.77 24.56 25.66
N VAL A 236 15.58 24.73 26.25
CA VAL A 236 15.22 24.20 27.56
C VAL A 236 13.87 23.51 27.42
N GLU A 237 13.74 22.31 27.95
CA GLU A 237 12.48 21.61 28.15
C GLU A 237 12.39 21.13 29.60
N TYR A 238 11.25 21.37 30.23
CA TYR A 238 10.91 20.82 31.54
C TYR A 238 9.57 20.11 31.43
N ALA A 239 9.56 18.80 31.65
CA ALA A 239 8.38 17.95 31.62
C ALA A 239 8.07 17.40 33.02
N LEU A 240 6.79 17.29 33.35
CA LEU A 240 6.24 16.71 34.56
C LEU A 240 5.22 15.66 34.16
N SER A 241 5.45 14.40 34.54
CA SER A 241 4.52 13.29 34.38
C SER A 241 3.89 12.93 35.72
N VAL A 242 2.56 12.89 35.76
CA VAL A 242 1.75 12.43 36.88
C VAL A 242 1.13 11.11 36.45
N LEU A 243 1.61 10.00 37.00
CA LEU A 243 1.19 8.65 36.61
C LEU A 243 0.49 7.97 37.78
N THR A 244 -0.75 7.55 37.58
CA THR A 244 -1.50 6.69 38.48
C THR A 244 -1.46 5.27 37.94
N ASP A 245 -0.79 4.37 38.65
CA ASP A 245 -0.63 2.99 38.22
C ASP A 245 -1.90 2.16 38.33
N ASP A 246 -2.83 2.48 39.25
CA ASP A 246 -4.15 1.85 39.31
C ASP A 246 -5.26 2.86 39.60
N VAL A 247 -6.12 3.15 38.62
CA VAL A 247 -7.26 4.07 38.79
C VAL A 247 -8.31 3.57 39.79
N ARG A 248 -8.29 2.28 40.15
CA ARG A 248 -9.17 1.66 41.15
C ARG A 248 -8.69 1.94 42.59
N SER A 249 -7.44 2.36 42.78
CA SER A 249 -6.88 2.65 44.09
C SER A 249 -7.58 3.83 44.80
N LYS A 250 -7.51 3.84 46.14
CA LYS A 250 -8.18 4.84 46.97
C LYS A 250 -7.58 6.23 46.73
N ASN A 251 -8.43 7.25 46.83
CA ASN A 251 -7.98 8.63 46.79
C ASN A 251 -7.29 8.98 48.12
N ILE A 252 -6.23 9.78 48.05
CA ILE A 252 -5.51 10.24 49.26
C ILE A 252 -6.37 11.29 49.97
N SER A 253 -6.81 11.01 51.19
CA SER A 253 -7.50 11.97 52.05
C SER A 253 -6.49 12.81 52.84
N GLY A 254 -6.49 14.14 52.66
CA GLY A 254 -5.65 15.06 53.46
C GLY A 254 -4.27 15.39 52.90
N GLY A 255 -4.00 15.09 51.62
CA GLY A 255 -2.72 15.39 50.95
C GLY A 255 -2.39 16.87 50.76
N ASN A 256 -1.18 17.13 50.25
CA ASN A 256 -0.64 18.45 49.94
C ASN A 256 -1.45 19.15 48.82
N PHE A 257 -1.16 20.43 48.55
CA PHE A 257 -1.84 21.18 47.47
C PHE A 257 -1.78 20.47 46.11
N ARG A 258 -0.65 19.81 45.79
CA ARG A 258 -0.48 19.03 44.57
C ARG A 258 -1.43 17.83 44.51
N ASP A 259 -1.58 17.10 45.61
CA ASP A 259 -2.47 15.92 45.68
C ASP A 259 -3.94 16.32 45.51
N LYS A 260 -4.32 17.48 46.04
CA LYS A 260 -5.66 18.05 45.86
C LYS A 260 -5.88 18.54 44.42
N LEU A 261 -4.86 19.15 43.80
CA LEU A 261 -4.95 19.66 42.43
C LEU A 261 -5.12 18.52 41.40
N PHE A 262 -4.42 17.40 41.60
CA PHE A 262 -4.44 16.25 40.68
C PHE A 262 -5.38 15.12 41.12
N SER A 263 -6.12 15.29 42.22
CA SER A 263 -6.96 14.22 42.81
C SER A 263 -6.19 12.92 42.98
N SER A 264 -4.99 13.01 43.56
CA SER A 264 -4.04 11.91 43.65
C SER A 264 -4.60 10.71 44.42
N LYS A 265 -4.27 9.53 43.90
CA LYS A 265 -4.56 8.23 44.50
C LYS A 265 -3.31 7.67 45.17
N GLU A 266 -3.48 6.63 45.99
CA GLU A 266 -2.37 5.94 46.65
C GLU A 266 -1.31 5.42 45.65
N SER A 267 -1.71 5.13 44.41
CA SER A 267 -0.80 4.71 43.33
C SER A 267 -0.36 5.84 42.38
N THR A 268 -0.59 7.11 42.73
CA THR A 268 -0.16 8.27 41.93
C THR A 268 1.28 8.68 42.26
N SER A 269 2.12 8.75 41.23
CA SER A 269 3.50 9.20 41.28
C SER A 269 3.71 10.47 40.44
N PHE A 270 4.64 11.32 40.89
CA PHE A 270 5.03 12.57 40.21
C PHE A 270 6.50 12.47 39.83
N MET A 271 6.81 12.57 38.54
CA MET A 271 8.19 12.52 38.04
C MET A 271 8.45 13.67 37.08
N ASN A 272 9.67 14.20 37.06
CA ASN A 272 10.07 15.23 36.10
C ASN A 272 11.20 14.78 35.17
N ALA A 273 11.29 15.46 34.03
CA ALA A 273 12.39 15.36 33.09
C ALA A 273 12.79 16.77 32.65
N VAL A 274 14.10 17.01 32.56
CA VAL A 274 14.69 18.31 32.20
C VAL A 274 15.71 18.07 31.10
N ASN A 275 15.66 18.89 30.06
CA ASN A 275 16.66 18.89 29.00
C ASN A 275 17.07 20.32 28.68
N VAL A 276 18.36 20.61 28.75
CA VAL A 276 18.95 21.91 28.45
C VAL A 276 20.05 21.70 27.43
N ASN A 277 19.95 22.35 26.27
CA ASN A 277 20.99 22.40 25.26
C ASN A 277 21.44 23.84 25.07
N PHE A 278 22.74 24.04 25.13
CA PHE A 278 23.39 25.30 24.83
C PHE A 278 24.35 25.06 23.68
N ASP A 279 24.23 25.81 22.58
CA ASP A 279 25.14 25.72 21.44
C ASP A 279 25.64 27.12 21.07
N TYR A 280 26.96 27.29 21.00
CA TYR A 280 27.61 28.55 20.65
C TYR A 280 28.48 28.38 19.40
N ASN A 281 28.16 29.17 18.37
CA ASN A 281 28.83 29.16 17.08
C ASN A 281 29.98 30.19 17.05
N ILE A 282 31.22 29.72 17.17
CA ILE A 282 32.43 30.54 17.10
C ILE A 282 33.07 30.36 15.73
N GLN A 283 32.88 31.36 14.86
CA GLN A 283 33.32 31.30 13.46
C GLN A 283 32.74 30.08 12.73
N LYS A 284 33.58 29.13 12.31
CA LYS A 284 33.16 27.85 11.70
C LYS A 284 32.98 26.72 12.73
N SER A 285 33.19 26.99 14.02
CA SER A 285 33.15 25.98 15.08
C SER A 285 31.84 26.08 15.86
N THR A 286 31.30 24.95 16.31
CA THR A 286 30.17 24.88 17.24
C THR A 286 30.65 24.21 18.52
N VAL A 287 30.49 24.89 19.65
CA VAL A 287 30.72 24.34 21.00
C VAL A 287 29.36 24.22 21.67
N GLY A 288 29.00 23.03 22.13
CA GLY A 288 27.72 22.79 22.76
C GLY A 288 27.83 22.11 24.12
N ILE A 289 26.89 22.39 25.03
CA ILE A 289 26.73 21.71 26.31
C ILE A 289 25.28 21.19 26.36
N THR A 290 25.11 19.93 26.74
CA THR A 290 23.80 19.35 27.06
C THR A 290 23.76 18.92 28.50
N TYR A 291 22.67 19.25 29.18
CA TYR A 291 22.29 18.70 30.45
C TYR A 291 20.92 18.04 30.31
N GLU A 292 20.82 16.77 30.66
CA GLU A 292 19.57 16.02 30.65
C GLU A 292 19.43 15.31 31.99
N ARG A 293 18.28 15.48 32.66
CA ARG A 293 17.96 14.80 33.92
C ARG A 293 16.55 14.27 33.84
N ILE A 294 16.38 12.97 34.01
CA ILE A 294 15.11 12.26 33.99
C ILE A 294 14.99 11.54 35.32
N ASP A 295 13.94 11.85 36.09
CA ASP A 295 13.71 11.24 37.39
C ASP A 295 13.58 9.70 37.30
N PRO A 296 13.85 9.00 38.40
CA PRO A 296 13.61 7.56 38.49
C PRO A 296 12.16 7.21 38.15
N ASN A 297 12.00 6.10 37.44
CA ASN A 297 10.71 5.58 36.96
C ASN A 297 9.95 6.49 36.00
N TYR A 298 10.44 7.69 35.64
CA TYR A 298 9.74 8.61 34.74
C TYR A 298 9.18 7.86 33.53
N ASN A 299 7.89 7.98 33.33
CA ASN A 299 7.19 7.31 32.26
C ASN A 299 6.01 8.16 31.83
N THR A 300 5.66 8.08 30.55
CA THR A 300 4.39 8.60 30.05
C THR A 300 3.73 7.57 29.17
N LEU A 301 2.41 7.50 29.22
CA LEU A 301 1.63 6.59 28.38
C LEU A 301 1.57 7.05 26.90
N GLY A 302 2.32 8.11 26.55
CA GLY A 302 2.42 8.73 25.22
C GLY A 302 3.65 8.33 24.40
N ALA A 303 4.49 7.37 24.84
CA ALA A 303 5.43 6.67 23.95
C ALA A 303 5.62 5.21 24.36
N LEU A 304 6.26 4.44 23.47
CA LEU A 304 6.48 3.01 23.64
C LEU A 304 7.72 2.71 24.48
N TYR A 305 8.74 3.56 24.38
CA TYR A 305 10.03 3.38 25.04
C TYR A 305 10.49 4.72 25.60
N PHE A 306 11.03 4.68 26.82
CA PHE A 306 11.59 5.85 27.49
C PHE A 306 12.83 5.46 28.28
N ASN A 307 13.81 6.36 28.27
CA ASN A 307 14.89 6.34 29.24
C ASN A 307 14.37 6.94 30.55
N ASN A 308 14.70 6.34 31.68
CA ASN A 308 14.39 6.85 33.01
C ASN A 308 15.60 6.70 33.93
N ASP A 309 15.53 7.36 35.09
CA ASP A 309 16.58 7.33 36.11
C ASP A 309 17.96 7.67 35.53
N LEU A 310 18.07 8.87 34.96
CA LEU A 310 19.20 9.26 34.13
C LEU A 310 19.55 10.72 34.39
N GLU A 311 20.80 11.02 34.69
CA GLU A 311 21.38 12.36 34.55
C GLU A 311 22.60 12.32 33.63
N ASN A 312 22.66 13.21 32.65
CA ASN A 312 23.70 13.28 31.64
C ASN A 312 24.15 14.73 31.42
N ILE A 313 25.47 14.94 31.41
CA ILE A 313 26.12 16.19 31.02
C ILE A 313 27.07 15.88 29.89
N ALA A 314 26.94 16.54 28.74
CA ALA A 314 27.79 16.31 27.58
C ALA A 314 28.30 17.60 26.95
N LEU A 315 29.62 17.66 26.71
CA LEU A 315 30.29 18.67 25.90
C LEU A 315 30.35 18.19 24.44
N ARG A 316 29.98 19.04 23.50
CA ARG A 316 30.08 18.83 22.05
C ARG A 316 30.99 19.85 21.41
N PHE A 317 31.72 19.42 20.40
CA PHE A 317 32.54 20.28 19.56
C PHE A 317 32.41 19.82 18.10
N ALA A 318 32.24 20.75 17.17
CA ALA A 318 32.29 20.46 15.74
C ALA A 318 33.01 21.58 15.00
N ARG A 319 33.91 21.24 14.07
CA ARG A 319 34.63 22.23 13.25
C ARG A 319 35.09 21.64 11.92
N PRO A 320 34.92 22.36 10.81
CA PRO A 320 35.66 22.12 9.58
C PRO A 320 37.04 22.79 9.65
N PHE A 321 38.07 22.03 9.27
CA PHE A 321 39.48 22.43 9.14
C PHE A 321 39.92 22.35 7.67
N TYR A 322 41.05 22.97 7.37
CA TYR A 322 41.72 22.91 6.06
C TYR A 322 40.78 23.21 4.87
N GLN A 323 40.18 24.41 4.86
CA GLN A 323 39.21 24.84 3.84
C GLN A 323 38.07 23.83 3.65
N ASP A 324 37.55 23.33 4.77
CA ASP A 324 36.41 22.41 4.83
C ASP A 324 36.71 21.02 4.21
N LYS A 325 37.98 20.67 4.00
CA LYS A 325 38.41 19.31 3.58
C LYS A 325 38.40 18.30 4.73
N ILE A 326 38.57 18.74 5.98
CA ILE A 326 38.55 17.89 7.16
C ILE A 326 37.42 18.38 8.06
N THR A 327 36.37 17.60 8.26
CA THR A 327 35.34 17.91 9.26
C THR A 327 35.51 17.00 10.47
N VAL A 328 35.55 17.59 11.66
CA VAL A 328 35.66 16.86 12.93
C VAL A 328 34.44 17.19 13.78
N SER A 329 33.81 16.19 14.37
CA SER A 329 32.83 16.34 15.43
C SER A 329 33.16 15.42 16.61
N THR A 330 33.05 15.95 17.82
CA THR A 330 33.44 15.27 19.06
C THR A 330 32.36 15.49 20.12
N SER A 331 32.11 14.47 20.95
CA SER A 331 31.26 14.57 22.13
C SER A 331 31.92 13.87 23.31
N LEU A 332 31.89 14.48 24.49
CA LEU A 332 32.30 13.86 25.74
C LEU A 332 31.23 14.09 26.78
N GLY A 333 30.64 13.01 27.29
CA GLY A 333 29.56 13.03 28.27
C GLY A 333 29.84 12.19 29.50
N TYR A 334 29.22 12.60 30.60
CA TYR A 334 29.15 11.86 31.85
C TYR A 334 27.68 11.65 32.19
N GLN A 335 27.31 10.39 32.39
CA GLN A 335 25.97 9.93 32.66
C GLN A 335 25.94 9.18 34.00
N ARG A 336 24.87 9.28 34.79
CA ARG A 336 24.64 8.45 35.97
C ARG A 336 23.17 8.06 36.12
N ASP A 337 22.91 6.94 36.79
CA ASP A 337 21.58 6.54 37.25
C ASP A 337 21.49 6.52 38.79
N ASP A 338 20.42 5.93 39.34
CA ASP A 338 20.13 5.82 40.77
C ASP A 338 19.98 7.18 41.45
N LEU A 339 19.24 8.10 40.82
CA LEU A 339 19.07 9.47 41.31
C LEU A 339 18.35 9.52 42.66
N ALA A 340 17.50 8.53 42.96
CA ALA A 340 16.83 8.38 44.25
C ALA A 340 17.59 7.52 45.27
N LYS A 341 18.76 6.97 44.92
CA LYS A 341 19.54 6.05 45.79
C LYS A 341 18.76 4.82 46.26
N ALA A 342 17.88 4.31 45.39
CA ALA A 342 17.02 3.16 45.68
C ALA A 342 17.54 1.86 45.05
N LYS A 343 18.40 1.95 44.03
CA LYS A 343 19.01 0.78 43.39
C LYS A 343 20.11 0.22 44.28
N LYS A 344 20.19 -1.12 44.34
CA LYS A 344 21.32 -1.84 44.98
C LYS A 344 22.65 -1.60 44.26
N GLN A 345 22.59 -1.16 43.01
CA GLN A 345 23.75 -0.82 42.18
C GLN A 345 23.47 0.48 41.42
N ASP A 346 24.34 1.49 41.61
CA ASP A 346 24.35 2.68 40.76
C ASP A 346 25.34 2.51 39.61
N THR A 347 25.07 3.19 38.51
CA THR A 347 25.80 3.11 37.26
C THR A 347 26.24 4.49 36.83
N LYS A 348 27.54 4.66 36.56
CA LYS A 348 28.14 5.91 36.06
C LYS A 348 28.80 5.63 34.72
N ARG A 349 28.42 6.33 33.66
CA ARG A 349 28.94 6.13 32.31
C ARG A 349 29.71 7.34 31.81
N VAL A 350 30.92 7.14 31.32
CA VAL A 350 31.64 8.13 30.50
C VAL A 350 31.44 7.77 29.04
N VAL A 351 30.89 8.70 28.26
CA VAL A 351 30.54 8.52 26.85
C VAL A 351 31.35 9.47 25.98
N GLY A 352 32.34 8.95 25.28
CA GLY A 352 33.16 9.71 24.32
C GLY A 352 32.84 9.31 22.88
N SER A 353 32.81 10.28 21.97
CA SER A 353 32.81 9.99 20.53
C SER A 353 33.60 11.04 19.75
N ILE A 354 34.23 10.61 18.67
CA ILE A 354 34.87 11.46 17.66
C ILE A 354 34.52 10.92 16.28
N ASN A 355 34.15 11.81 15.38
CA ASN A 355 33.91 11.53 13.97
C ASN A 355 34.77 12.47 13.14
N MET A 356 35.38 11.95 12.09
CA MET A 356 36.21 12.69 11.16
C MET A 356 35.83 12.32 9.73
N ASN A 357 35.70 13.31 8.86
CA ASN A 357 35.62 13.10 7.41
C ASN A 357 36.71 13.93 6.73
N TYR A 358 37.62 13.25 6.02
CA TYR A 358 38.72 13.85 5.29
C TYR A 358 38.56 13.60 3.79
N ARG A 359 38.22 14.66 3.05
CA ARG A 359 38.27 14.71 1.59
C ARG A 359 39.71 14.98 1.15
N VAL A 360 40.50 13.92 1.01
CA VAL A 360 41.93 13.99 0.64
C VAL A 360 42.09 14.61 -0.75
N THR A 361 41.30 14.12 -1.70
CA THR A 361 41.19 14.64 -3.08
C THR A 361 39.72 14.57 -3.52
N ASP A 362 39.40 15.01 -4.74
CA ASP A 362 38.05 14.81 -5.30
C ASP A 362 37.73 13.33 -5.59
N GLN A 363 38.73 12.45 -5.53
CA GLN A 363 38.63 11.02 -5.80
C GLN A 363 38.71 10.17 -4.53
N LEU A 364 39.43 10.61 -3.50
CA LEU A 364 39.68 9.87 -2.26
C LEU A 364 39.01 10.57 -1.07
N ASN A 365 38.07 9.87 -0.43
CA ASN A 365 37.44 10.31 0.81
C ASN A 365 37.62 9.26 1.92
N ILE A 366 38.05 9.71 3.09
CA ILE A 366 38.28 8.88 4.27
C ILE A 366 37.37 9.36 5.40
N THR A 367 36.50 8.51 5.90
CA THR A 367 35.75 8.74 7.14
C THR A 367 36.28 7.85 8.24
N GLY A 368 36.36 8.38 9.45
CA GLY A 368 36.70 7.64 10.65
C GLY A 368 35.76 8.01 11.78
N SER A 369 35.35 7.04 12.59
CA SER A 369 34.73 7.32 13.87
C SER A 369 35.27 6.43 14.97
N TYR A 370 35.26 6.94 16.18
CA TYR A 370 35.59 6.22 17.39
C TYR A 370 34.61 6.63 18.48
N SER A 371 34.11 5.66 19.24
CA SER A 371 33.29 5.90 20.41
C SER A 371 33.68 4.96 21.55
N ASN A 372 33.55 5.45 22.77
CA ASN A 372 33.86 4.72 23.99
C ASN A 372 32.76 4.96 25.01
N PHE A 373 32.17 3.89 25.51
CA PHE A 373 31.19 3.88 26.59
C PHE A 373 31.80 3.09 27.74
N SER A 374 32.19 3.79 28.80
CA SER A 374 32.75 3.17 30.01
C SER A 374 31.76 3.29 31.13
N THR A 375 31.16 2.17 31.52
CA THR A 375 30.10 2.04 32.52
C THR A 375 30.68 1.47 33.80
N TYR A 376 30.67 2.23 34.88
CA TYR A 376 31.09 1.82 36.21
C TYR A 376 29.84 1.49 37.03
N THR A 377 29.80 0.36 37.70
CA THR A 377 28.74 0.03 38.65
C THR A 377 29.31 -0.50 39.95
N ASN A 378 28.75 -0.03 41.06
CA ASN A 378 29.23 -0.37 42.40
C ASN A 378 28.09 -1.07 43.15
N LYS A 379 28.37 -2.22 43.77
CA LYS A 379 27.40 -2.89 44.64
C LYS A 379 27.35 -2.15 45.98
N LYS A 380 26.22 -1.49 46.24
CA LYS A 380 25.91 -0.96 47.58
C LYS A 380 25.36 -2.12 48.41
N LEU A 381 26.08 -2.49 49.46
CA LEU A 381 25.59 -3.44 50.46
C LEU A 381 24.44 -2.81 51.25
N ASP A 382 23.39 -3.58 51.50
CA ASP A 382 22.30 -3.15 52.37
C ASP A 382 22.85 -3.00 53.80
N GLN A 383 22.49 -1.92 54.48
CA GLN A 383 22.87 -1.69 55.88
C GLN A 383 22.42 -2.84 56.79
N PHE A 384 21.29 -3.50 56.48
CA PHE A 384 20.82 -4.66 57.23
C PHE A 384 21.59 -5.94 56.89
N GLU A 385 22.12 -6.09 55.67
CA GLU A 385 23.03 -7.20 55.34
C GLU A 385 24.37 -7.03 56.06
N LEU A 386 24.90 -5.80 56.13
CA LEU A 386 26.11 -5.47 56.88
C LEU A 386 25.96 -5.76 58.40
N ILE A 387 24.78 -5.49 58.97
CA ILE A 387 24.49 -5.74 60.39
C ILE A 387 24.24 -7.24 60.67
N ASN A 388 23.46 -7.93 59.81
CA ASN A 388 23.06 -9.32 60.04
C ASN A 388 24.10 -10.34 59.60
N ASN A 389 25.05 -9.97 58.73
CA ASN A 389 26.14 -10.84 58.28
C ASN A 389 27.50 -10.15 58.48
N PRO A 390 28.11 -10.20 59.68
CA PRO A 390 29.43 -9.61 59.94
C PRO A 390 30.58 -10.25 59.12
N ASN A 391 30.32 -11.35 58.40
CA ASN A 391 31.27 -12.05 57.53
C ASN A 391 31.03 -11.75 56.03
N VAL A 392 30.69 -10.52 55.64
CA VAL A 392 30.59 -10.15 54.22
C VAL A 392 31.95 -10.35 53.54
N VAL A 393 32.03 -11.30 52.60
CA VAL A 393 33.26 -11.64 51.86
C VAL A 393 33.67 -10.42 51.01
N GLN A 394 34.97 -10.11 50.90
CA GLN A 394 35.46 -9.00 50.05
C GLN A 394 34.90 -9.03 48.60
N SER A 395 34.53 -10.21 48.09
CA SER A 395 33.90 -10.38 46.77
C SER A 395 32.56 -9.62 46.62
N ASP A 396 31.88 -9.28 47.71
CA ASP A 396 30.59 -8.59 47.71
C ASP A 396 30.70 -7.05 47.64
N THR A 397 31.94 -6.52 47.54
CA THR A 397 32.25 -5.08 47.44
C THR A 397 32.95 -4.68 46.13
N LEU A 398 33.05 -5.59 45.16
CA LEU A 398 33.84 -5.36 43.95
C LEU A 398 33.20 -4.32 43.02
N ASP A 399 34.00 -3.32 42.62
CA ASP A 399 33.66 -2.38 41.55
C ASP A 399 33.65 -3.13 40.20
N TYR A 400 32.60 -2.89 39.41
CA TYR A 400 32.46 -3.44 38.07
C TYR A 400 32.59 -2.33 37.04
N ARG A 401 33.36 -2.57 35.98
CA ARG A 401 33.48 -1.66 34.84
C ARG A 401 33.20 -2.39 33.54
N GLN A 402 32.13 -1.99 32.83
CA GLN A 402 31.86 -2.44 31.47
C GLN A 402 32.39 -1.41 30.47
N LEU A 403 33.27 -1.85 29.59
CA LEU A 403 33.85 -1.06 28.52
C LEU A 403 33.17 -1.49 27.22
N SER A 404 32.75 -0.53 26.40
CA SER A 404 32.28 -0.77 25.03
C SER A 404 32.91 0.26 24.11
N GLN A 405 33.79 -0.20 23.22
CA GLN A 405 34.55 0.64 22.32
C GLN A 405 34.21 0.25 20.89
N ASN A 406 33.91 1.24 20.06
CA ASN A 406 33.64 1.02 18.65
C ASN A 406 34.50 1.98 17.83
N ALA A 407 35.23 1.46 16.85
CA ALA A 407 35.96 2.25 15.87
C ALA A 407 35.60 1.79 14.46
N ASN A 408 35.52 2.72 13.52
CA ASN A 408 35.43 2.37 12.11
C ASN A 408 36.22 3.36 11.26
N VAL A 409 36.76 2.84 10.16
CA VAL A 409 37.38 3.62 9.10
C VAL A 409 36.75 3.18 7.78
N ASN A 410 36.36 4.12 6.95
CA ASN A 410 35.90 3.88 5.60
C ASN A 410 36.73 4.73 4.64
N MET A 411 37.29 4.10 3.62
CA MET A 411 38.04 4.73 2.55
C MET A 411 37.30 4.45 1.26
N SER A 412 36.96 5.51 0.53
CA SER A 412 36.27 5.42 -0.76
C SER A 412 37.15 6.09 -1.82
N TYR A 413 37.44 5.36 -2.89
CA TYR A 413 38.28 5.81 -3.99
C TYR A 413 37.55 5.67 -5.32
N ALA A 414 37.15 6.80 -5.89
CA ALA A 414 36.55 6.90 -7.21
C ALA A 414 37.63 7.17 -8.26
N PHE A 415 37.89 6.23 -9.16
CA PHE A 415 38.95 6.33 -10.19
C PHE A 415 38.68 7.38 -11.29
N GLY A 416 37.68 8.24 -11.11
CA GLY A 416 37.28 9.30 -12.04
C GLY A 416 36.32 8.85 -13.17
N GLN A 417 35.72 9.82 -13.85
CA GLN A 417 34.67 9.61 -14.86
C GLN A 417 35.12 8.77 -16.08
N LYS A 418 36.43 8.75 -16.39
CA LYS A 418 36.95 7.96 -17.52
C LYS A 418 36.99 6.46 -17.24
N ARG A 419 37.19 6.05 -15.99
CA ARG A 419 37.33 4.63 -15.60
C ARG A 419 36.05 4.04 -15.03
N ASN A 420 35.15 4.86 -14.46
CA ASN A 420 33.86 4.45 -13.88
C ASN A 420 33.97 3.28 -12.88
N GLN A 421 35.04 3.33 -12.09
CA GLN A 421 35.38 2.35 -11.06
C GLN A 421 35.30 2.99 -9.69
N ASN A 422 34.85 2.23 -8.69
CA ASN A 422 34.86 2.62 -7.31
C ASN A 422 35.42 1.49 -6.44
N LEU A 423 36.30 1.84 -5.51
CA LEU A 423 36.83 0.93 -4.50
C LEU A 423 36.45 1.49 -3.13
N ASN A 424 35.82 0.66 -2.30
CA ASN A 424 35.50 0.98 -0.93
C ASN A 424 36.16 -0.03 -0.01
N PHE A 425 36.91 0.46 0.95
CA PHE A 425 37.43 -0.33 2.05
C PHE A 425 36.79 0.16 3.34
N ASN A 426 36.21 -0.75 4.11
CA ASN A 426 35.69 -0.47 5.43
C ASN A 426 36.30 -1.42 6.45
N TYR A 427 36.84 -0.85 7.51
CA TYR A 427 37.27 -1.55 8.70
C TYR A 427 36.39 -1.09 9.86
N SER A 428 35.91 -2.02 10.68
CA SER A 428 35.26 -1.71 11.95
C SER A 428 35.69 -2.69 13.02
N ILE A 429 35.81 -2.19 14.25
CA ILE A 429 36.11 -2.98 15.44
C ILE A 429 35.16 -2.55 16.55
N ALA A 430 34.57 -3.53 17.22
CA ALA A 430 33.69 -3.37 18.37
C ALA A 430 34.19 -4.28 19.49
N GLY A 431 34.74 -3.69 20.55
CA GLY A 431 35.23 -4.39 21.73
C GLY A 431 34.30 -4.17 22.91
N GLN A 432 34.01 -5.22 23.67
CA GLN A 432 33.37 -5.12 24.97
C GLN A 432 34.19 -5.84 26.03
N ALA A 433 34.26 -5.30 27.25
CA ALA A 433 34.92 -5.98 28.35
C ALA A 433 34.25 -5.66 29.68
N ASN A 434 34.09 -6.67 30.53
CA ASN A 434 33.67 -6.52 31.91
C ASN A 434 34.89 -6.72 32.81
N GLU A 435 35.20 -5.71 33.59
CA GLU A 435 36.28 -5.68 34.57
C GLU A 435 35.67 -5.73 35.96
N GLN A 436 36.25 -6.52 36.84
CA GLN A 436 35.81 -6.65 38.23
C GLN A 436 37.01 -6.47 39.16
N GLY A 437 36.98 -5.46 40.02
CA GLY A 437 38.09 -5.15 40.93
C GLY A 437 39.41 -4.85 40.22
N GLY A 438 39.37 -4.17 39.07
CA GLY A 438 40.57 -3.84 38.29
C GLY A 438 41.05 -4.94 37.33
N VAL A 439 40.40 -6.11 37.33
CA VAL A 439 40.84 -7.28 36.56
C VAL A 439 39.76 -7.70 35.56
N ILE A 440 40.13 -7.78 34.27
CA ILE A 440 39.32 -8.41 33.23
C ILE A 440 39.67 -9.88 33.21
N ARG A 441 38.77 -10.76 33.66
CA ARG A 441 39.02 -12.20 33.68
C ARG A 441 38.75 -12.84 32.33
N LYS A 442 39.36 -14.02 32.08
CA LYS A 442 39.02 -14.86 30.93
C LYS A 442 37.52 -15.10 30.91
N GLY A 443 36.87 -14.86 29.77
CA GLY A 443 35.41 -14.95 29.67
C GLY A 443 34.69 -13.61 29.61
N GLN A 444 35.32 -12.54 30.07
CA GLN A 444 34.66 -11.26 30.28
C GLN A 444 34.92 -10.22 29.20
N ALA A 445 35.70 -10.55 28.16
CA ALA A 445 35.94 -9.68 27.02
C ALA A 445 35.46 -10.32 25.72
N SER A 446 34.99 -9.48 24.81
CA SER A 446 34.70 -9.81 23.43
C SER A 446 35.21 -8.74 22.48
N THR A 447 35.58 -9.13 21.27
CA THR A 447 35.99 -8.22 20.21
C THR A 447 35.48 -8.75 18.88
N VAL A 448 34.76 -7.91 18.15
CA VAL A 448 34.31 -8.17 16.78
C VAL A 448 35.04 -7.22 15.85
N GLN A 449 35.73 -7.75 14.86
CA GLN A 449 36.39 -6.99 13.81
C GLN A 449 35.75 -7.33 12.46
N ASN A 450 35.49 -6.33 11.62
CA ASN A 450 34.99 -6.52 10.27
C ASN A 450 35.88 -5.77 9.29
N TYR A 451 36.22 -6.45 8.21
CA TYR A 451 36.94 -5.91 7.07
C TYR A 451 36.07 -6.16 5.85
N ASN A 452 35.73 -5.10 5.13
CA ASN A 452 34.96 -5.16 3.90
C ASN A 452 35.75 -4.43 2.81
N LEU A 453 36.00 -5.13 1.72
CA LEU A 453 36.57 -4.58 0.50
C LEU A 453 35.54 -4.77 -0.60
N ALA A 454 35.03 -3.69 -1.18
CA ALA A 454 34.06 -3.73 -2.26
C ALA A 454 34.58 -2.95 -3.46
N HIS A 455 34.56 -3.60 -4.63
CA HIS A 455 35.01 -3.02 -5.88
C HIS A 455 33.90 -3.12 -6.93
N SER A 456 33.57 -2.00 -7.56
CA SER A 456 32.61 -1.94 -8.65
C SER A 456 33.23 -1.32 -9.90
N VAL A 457 33.01 -1.97 -11.04
CA VAL A 457 33.46 -1.53 -12.37
C VAL A 457 32.24 -1.38 -13.26
N ASN A 458 32.01 -0.18 -13.80
CA ASN A 458 30.89 0.07 -14.70
C ASN A 458 31.40 0.26 -16.14
N PHE A 459 31.09 -0.68 -17.01
CA PHE A 459 31.29 -0.56 -18.45
C PHE A 459 30.08 0.17 -19.05
N ILE A 460 30.15 1.51 -19.11
CA ILE A 460 29.03 2.37 -19.51
C ILE A 460 28.52 2.01 -20.92
N ASP A 461 29.41 1.82 -21.89
CA ASP A 461 29.04 1.54 -23.28
C ASP A 461 28.33 0.19 -23.43
N MET A 462 28.77 -0.81 -22.67
CA MET A 462 28.15 -2.14 -22.64
C MET A 462 26.94 -2.21 -21.70
N LYS A 463 26.73 -1.18 -20.87
CA LYS A 463 25.71 -1.09 -19.83
C LYS A 463 25.77 -2.26 -18.84
N ILE A 464 26.98 -2.68 -18.52
CA ILE A 464 27.29 -3.77 -17.58
C ILE A 464 28.02 -3.16 -16.38
N ALA A 465 27.64 -3.58 -15.17
CA ALA A 465 28.43 -3.33 -13.98
C ALA A 465 28.85 -4.66 -13.35
N LEU A 466 30.12 -4.78 -13.00
CA LEU A 466 30.67 -5.90 -12.26
C LEU A 466 30.95 -5.44 -10.84
N ASN A 467 30.44 -6.20 -9.87
CA ASN A 467 30.62 -5.96 -8.46
C ASN A 467 31.35 -7.14 -7.85
N SER A 468 32.34 -6.86 -7.04
CA SER A 468 33.07 -7.86 -6.27
C SER A 468 33.22 -7.36 -4.85
N SER A 469 33.09 -8.26 -3.87
CA SER A 469 33.38 -7.91 -2.49
C SER A 469 34.00 -9.06 -1.73
N LEU A 470 34.85 -8.71 -0.77
CA LEU A 470 35.45 -9.58 0.21
C LEU A 470 35.10 -9.04 1.59
N ASN A 471 34.66 -9.92 2.46
CA ASN A 471 34.27 -9.65 3.83
C ASN A 471 35.07 -10.60 4.71
N TYR A 472 35.64 -10.09 5.79
CA TYR A 472 36.22 -10.89 6.84
C TYR A 472 35.72 -10.37 8.18
N THR A 473 35.10 -11.25 8.95
CA THR A 473 34.64 -10.96 10.30
C THR A 473 35.38 -11.87 11.26
N SER A 474 36.08 -11.30 12.24
CA SER A 474 36.61 -12.05 13.37
C SER A 474 35.81 -11.70 14.62
N ASN A 475 35.41 -12.69 15.38
CA ASN A 475 34.68 -12.54 16.62
C ASN A 475 35.36 -13.39 17.70
N GLU A 476 35.95 -12.72 18.67
CA GLU A 476 36.56 -13.35 19.83
C GLU A 476 35.65 -13.07 21.02
N VAL A 477 35.13 -14.12 21.67
CA VAL A 477 34.34 -14.02 22.91
C VAL A 477 34.87 -15.05 23.87
N ALA A 478 35.32 -14.64 25.05
CA ALA A 478 35.79 -15.56 26.08
C ALA A 478 36.96 -16.45 25.59
N GLN A 479 36.73 -17.75 25.41
CA GLN A 479 37.68 -18.72 24.85
C GLN A 479 37.31 -19.14 23.41
N ASN A 480 36.20 -18.63 22.88
CA ASN A 480 35.69 -18.97 21.56
C ASN A 480 36.13 -17.91 20.56
N SER A 481 36.82 -18.35 19.52
CA SER A 481 37.16 -17.54 18.36
C SER A 481 36.38 -18.05 17.17
N ASN A 482 35.56 -17.19 16.59
CA ASN A 482 34.83 -17.47 15.36
C ASN A 482 35.31 -16.49 14.31
N SER A 483 35.65 -16.99 13.13
CA SER A 483 35.99 -16.15 11.98
C SER A 483 35.13 -16.53 10.79
N SER A 484 34.74 -15.54 10.00
CA SER A 484 33.92 -15.71 8.81
C SER A 484 34.58 -14.98 7.66
N VAL A 485 34.83 -15.70 6.56
CA VAL A 485 35.29 -15.12 5.29
C VAL A 485 34.15 -15.22 4.29
N GLY A 486 33.78 -14.09 3.70
CA GLY A 486 32.72 -13.96 2.72
C GLY A 486 33.23 -13.36 1.42
N ALA A 487 33.07 -14.05 0.30
CA ALA A 487 33.31 -13.50 -1.02
C ALA A 487 32.00 -13.38 -1.77
N SER A 488 31.81 -12.32 -2.55
CA SER A 488 30.75 -12.27 -3.54
C SER A 488 31.19 -11.61 -4.83
N VAL A 489 30.64 -12.11 -5.93
CA VAL A 489 30.81 -11.56 -7.26
C VAL A 489 29.44 -11.45 -7.90
N GLY A 490 29.20 -10.37 -8.63
CA GLY A 490 27.94 -10.17 -9.33
C GLY A 490 28.12 -9.33 -10.57
N ALA A 491 27.26 -9.60 -11.54
CA ALA A 491 27.16 -8.83 -12.76
C ALA A 491 25.73 -8.31 -12.89
N SER A 492 25.60 -7.01 -13.13
CA SER A 492 24.34 -6.39 -13.51
C SER A 492 24.40 -5.88 -14.95
N LYS A 493 23.36 -6.12 -15.74
CA LYS A 493 23.25 -5.66 -17.11
C LYS A 493 21.93 -4.95 -17.32
N LYS A 494 21.98 -3.77 -17.94
CA LYS A 494 20.78 -3.08 -18.43
C LYS A 494 20.42 -3.60 -19.83
N LEU A 495 19.19 -4.06 -19.98
CA LEU A 495 18.57 -4.63 -21.17
C LEU A 495 17.34 -3.80 -21.56
N PHE A 496 16.75 -4.08 -22.74
CA PHE A 496 15.53 -3.41 -23.22
C PHE A 496 15.57 -1.88 -23.19
N LYS A 497 16.63 -1.27 -23.73
CA LYS A 497 16.86 0.19 -23.71
C LYS A 497 16.80 0.77 -22.28
N ASP A 498 17.54 0.14 -21.38
CA ASP A 498 17.67 0.51 -19.95
C ASP A 498 16.42 0.31 -19.09
N LYS A 499 15.36 -0.29 -19.63
CA LYS A 499 14.13 -0.55 -18.89
C LYS A 499 14.24 -1.76 -17.96
N LEU A 500 15.01 -2.78 -18.31
CA LEU A 500 15.25 -3.94 -17.45
C LEU A 500 16.69 -3.91 -16.96
N ASN A 501 16.90 -3.98 -15.65
CA ASN A 501 18.21 -4.20 -15.07
C ASN A 501 18.22 -5.54 -14.34
N THR A 502 18.96 -6.49 -14.90
CA THR A 502 19.12 -7.86 -14.42
C THR A 502 20.45 -7.97 -13.70
N ASN A 503 20.45 -8.48 -12.47
CA ASN A 503 21.63 -8.68 -11.65
C ASN A 503 21.70 -10.14 -11.20
N PHE A 504 22.77 -10.81 -11.57
CA PHE A 504 23.12 -12.14 -11.10
C PHE A 504 24.32 -12.05 -10.16
N GLY A 505 24.28 -12.74 -9.03
CA GLY A 505 25.36 -12.73 -8.06
C GLY A 505 25.54 -14.09 -7.42
N LEU A 506 26.80 -14.42 -7.15
CA LEU A 506 27.23 -15.57 -6.37
C LEU A 506 27.86 -15.04 -5.08
N LEU A 507 27.53 -15.68 -3.97
CA LEU A 507 28.15 -15.41 -2.68
C LEU A 507 28.59 -16.72 -2.05
N TYR A 508 29.71 -16.68 -1.34
CA TYR A 508 30.20 -17.79 -0.55
C TYR A 508 30.66 -17.23 0.79
N ASN A 509 30.09 -17.74 1.87
CA ASN A 509 30.51 -17.44 3.23
C ASN A 509 30.97 -18.73 3.89
N ASN A 510 32.16 -18.71 4.47
CA ASN A 510 32.67 -19.79 5.31
C ASN A 510 32.90 -19.23 6.70
N SER A 511 32.35 -19.88 7.72
CA SER A 511 32.48 -19.52 9.12
C SER A 511 33.10 -20.67 9.90
N GLN A 512 34.22 -20.40 10.55
CA GLN A 512 34.97 -21.35 11.36
C GLN A 512 34.89 -20.90 12.82
N GLY A 513 34.35 -21.76 13.69
CA GLY A 513 34.48 -21.63 15.15
C GLY A 513 35.39 -22.72 15.72
N ASN A 514 35.54 -22.74 17.05
CA ASN A 514 36.40 -23.69 17.75
C ASN A 514 36.00 -25.16 17.51
N THR A 515 34.70 -25.46 17.50
CA THR A 515 34.18 -26.84 17.40
C THR A 515 33.35 -27.10 16.15
N ASN A 516 32.91 -26.03 15.47
CA ASN A 516 31.96 -26.12 14.38
C ASN A 516 32.45 -25.27 13.20
N SER A 517 32.29 -25.79 11.99
CA SER A 517 32.48 -25.04 10.75
C SER A 517 31.16 -25.02 9.97
N SER A 518 30.81 -23.89 9.38
CA SER A 518 29.66 -23.78 8.48
C SER A 518 30.04 -23.04 7.21
N SER A 519 29.45 -23.46 6.09
CA SER A 519 29.58 -22.77 4.82
C SER A 519 28.21 -22.55 4.20
N VAL A 520 28.07 -21.41 3.54
CA VAL A 520 26.86 -20.99 2.85
C VAL A 520 27.25 -20.54 1.46
N PHE A 521 26.83 -21.29 0.45
CA PHE A 521 26.88 -20.86 -0.94
C PHE A 521 25.51 -20.28 -1.30
N GLY A 522 25.48 -19.07 -1.85
CA GLY A 522 24.25 -18.39 -2.23
C GLY A 522 24.26 -17.98 -3.69
N VAL A 523 23.11 -18.14 -4.33
CA VAL A 523 22.84 -17.65 -5.68
C VAL A 523 21.77 -16.57 -5.57
N LYS A 524 22.04 -15.37 -6.07
CA LYS A 524 21.14 -14.23 -6.04
C LYS A 524 20.81 -13.78 -7.44
N PHE A 525 19.52 -13.64 -7.72
CA PHE A 525 19.00 -13.15 -8.99
C PHE A 525 18.02 -12.01 -8.72
N ASN A 526 18.37 -10.79 -9.11
CA ASN A 526 17.51 -9.62 -8.97
C ASN A 526 17.18 -9.06 -10.35
N ASN A 527 15.93 -8.68 -10.58
CA ASN A 527 15.50 -7.99 -11.78
C ASN A 527 14.70 -6.77 -11.38
N SER A 528 14.98 -5.66 -12.03
CA SER A 528 14.21 -4.42 -11.89
C SER A 528 13.75 -3.99 -13.28
N TYR A 529 12.45 -3.91 -13.50
CA TYR A 529 11.86 -3.56 -14.79
C TYR A 529 10.97 -2.33 -14.66
N VAL A 530 11.27 -1.30 -15.46
CA VAL A 530 10.50 -0.06 -15.54
C VAL A 530 9.64 -0.08 -16.80
N LEU A 531 8.35 -0.31 -16.62
CA LEU A 531 7.33 -0.28 -17.66
C LEU A 531 6.66 1.11 -17.70
N LEU A 532 6.58 1.70 -18.91
CA LEU A 532 5.98 3.02 -19.17
C LEU A 532 6.52 4.18 -18.29
N GLY A 533 7.71 4.03 -17.70
CA GLY A 533 8.34 5.05 -16.85
C GLY A 533 7.75 5.21 -15.44
N GLN A 534 6.61 4.58 -15.14
CA GLN A 534 5.88 4.74 -13.87
C GLN A 534 5.70 3.43 -13.10
N HIS A 535 5.68 2.29 -13.79
CA HIS A 535 5.51 0.97 -13.18
C HIS A 535 6.89 0.32 -12.99
N ASN A 536 7.28 0.09 -11.74
CA ASN A 536 8.54 -0.55 -11.39
C ASN A 536 8.25 -1.92 -10.80
N PHE A 537 8.76 -2.96 -11.45
CA PHE A 537 8.68 -4.34 -10.98
C PHE A 537 10.07 -4.76 -10.51
N ASN A 538 10.23 -5.11 -9.24
CA ASN A 538 11.46 -5.60 -8.67
C ASN A 538 11.25 -7.03 -8.18
N MET A 539 11.96 -7.98 -8.78
CA MET A 539 11.98 -9.36 -8.34
C MET A 539 13.36 -9.67 -7.74
N SER A 540 13.42 -10.30 -6.59
CA SER A 540 14.66 -10.78 -5.99
C SER A 540 14.50 -12.19 -5.48
N ILE A 541 15.25 -13.12 -6.07
CA ILE A 541 15.32 -14.52 -5.66
C ILE A 541 16.70 -14.77 -5.08
N ILE A 542 16.75 -15.37 -3.90
CA ILE A 542 17.97 -15.83 -3.25
C ILE A 542 17.77 -17.28 -2.85
N SER A 543 18.67 -18.15 -3.30
CA SER A 543 18.77 -19.52 -2.84
C SER A 543 20.05 -19.68 -2.05
N MET A 544 19.98 -20.24 -0.84
CA MET A 544 21.15 -20.50 0.00
C MET A 544 21.27 -22.01 0.27
N PHE A 545 22.46 -22.53 0.01
CA PHE A 545 22.85 -23.91 0.27
C PHE A 545 23.77 -23.92 1.48
N ARG A 546 23.30 -24.51 2.58
CA ARG A 546 23.96 -24.43 3.88
C ARG A 546 24.51 -25.79 4.29
N SER A 547 25.79 -25.79 4.67
CA SER A 547 26.49 -26.94 5.22
C SER A 547 27.07 -26.58 6.58
N SER A 548 26.99 -27.50 7.53
CA SER A 548 27.55 -27.36 8.87
C SER A 548 28.18 -28.68 9.28
N SER A 549 29.25 -28.65 10.08
CA SER A 549 29.90 -29.87 10.59
C SER A 549 28.99 -30.65 11.56
N ASN A 550 28.13 -29.95 12.32
CA ASN A 550 27.34 -30.52 13.42
C ASN A 550 25.82 -30.36 13.23
N ALA A 551 25.35 -30.02 12.03
CA ALA A 551 23.92 -29.93 11.71
C ALA A 551 23.63 -30.51 10.32
N LYS A 552 22.39 -31.00 10.12
CA LYS A 552 21.94 -31.48 8.81
C LYS A 552 22.05 -30.36 7.78
N LYS A 553 22.56 -30.69 6.60
CA LYS A 553 22.57 -29.77 5.45
C LYS A 553 21.13 -29.43 5.08
N TYR A 554 20.89 -28.16 4.78
CA TYR A 554 19.58 -27.69 4.39
C TYR A 554 19.73 -26.53 3.40
N ASN A 555 18.67 -26.32 2.63
CA ASN A 555 18.60 -25.27 1.64
C ASN A 555 17.38 -24.41 1.95
N ASP A 556 17.51 -23.12 1.69
CA ASP A 556 16.41 -22.18 1.75
C ASP A 556 16.32 -21.37 0.47
N LEU A 557 15.09 -21.00 0.11
CA LEU A 557 14.76 -20.16 -1.03
C LEU A 557 13.88 -19.03 -0.54
N THR A 558 14.33 -17.81 -0.78
CA THR A 558 13.54 -16.59 -0.56
C THR A 558 13.29 -15.95 -1.91
N ALA A 559 12.02 -15.76 -2.27
CA ALA A 559 11.62 -15.02 -3.44
C ALA A 559 10.78 -13.81 -3.02
N THR A 560 11.14 -12.64 -3.52
CA THR A 560 10.41 -11.39 -3.28
C THR A 560 9.99 -10.79 -4.61
N LEU A 561 8.75 -10.32 -4.67
CA LEU A 561 8.24 -9.57 -5.81
C LEU A 561 7.66 -8.26 -5.27
N ASN A 562 8.18 -7.16 -5.76
CA ASN A 562 7.74 -5.83 -5.42
C ASN A 562 7.26 -5.14 -6.70
N TYR A 563 6.01 -4.71 -6.69
CA TYR A 563 5.45 -3.83 -7.71
C TYR A 563 5.25 -2.45 -7.10
N SER A 564 5.79 -1.42 -7.72
CA SER A 564 5.58 -0.03 -7.32
C SER A 564 5.18 0.83 -8.51
N TYR A 565 4.02 1.45 -8.42
CA TYR A 565 3.51 2.38 -9.41
C TYR A 565 3.63 3.80 -8.88
N SER A 566 4.44 4.62 -9.53
CA SER A 566 4.62 6.04 -9.18
C SER A 566 3.67 6.88 -10.03
N LEU A 567 2.72 7.53 -9.36
CA LEU A 567 1.83 8.50 -9.98
C LEU A 567 2.54 9.85 -10.04
N ASP A 568 3.05 10.22 -11.21
CA ASP A 568 3.63 11.54 -11.45
C ASP A 568 2.69 12.40 -12.27
N LYS A 569 2.18 13.47 -11.65
CA LYS A 569 1.43 14.57 -12.29
C LYS A 569 0.40 14.08 -13.32
N ILE A 570 -0.54 13.23 -12.91
CA ILE A 570 -1.78 13.08 -13.67
C ILE A 570 -2.50 14.42 -13.58
N LYS A 571 -2.27 15.29 -14.57
CA LYS A 571 -3.12 16.44 -14.83
C LYS A 571 -4.42 15.85 -15.33
N LEU A 572 -5.43 15.77 -14.45
CA LEU A 572 -6.78 15.54 -14.93
C LEU A 572 -7.05 16.60 -16.00
N PRO A 573 -7.60 16.23 -17.17
CA PRO A 573 -7.90 17.20 -18.20
C PRO A 573 -8.84 18.23 -17.57
N ALA A 574 -8.35 19.45 -17.36
CA ALA A 574 -9.20 20.57 -17.03
C ALA A 574 -10.27 20.62 -18.13
N LYS A 575 -11.54 20.63 -17.73
CA LYS A 575 -12.68 20.85 -18.62
C LYS A 575 -12.30 22.02 -19.51
N LYS A 576 -12.14 21.79 -20.82
CA LYS A 576 -11.74 22.85 -21.76
C LYS A 576 -12.81 23.93 -21.70
N GLU A 577 -12.52 25.02 -21.00
CA GLU A 577 -13.22 26.27 -21.25
C GLU A 577 -12.95 26.68 -22.70
N PRO A 578 -13.97 27.21 -23.41
CA PRO A 578 -13.84 27.58 -24.81
C PRO A 578 -12.75 28.64 -24.92
N LYS A 579 -11.64 28.29 -25.59
CA LYS A 579 -10.57 29.25 -25.85
C LYS A 579 -11.14 30.41 -26.66
N LYS A 580 -11.03 31.62 -26.12
CA LYS A 580 -11.15 32.86 -26.89
C LYS A 580 -10.13 32.83 -28.02
N GLU A 581 -10.65 33.09 -29.21
CA GLU A 581 -9.96 33.11 -30.50
C GLU A 581 -8.66 33.91 -30.41
N THR A 582 -7.56 33.21 -30.64
CA THR A 582 -6.32 33.84 -31.09
C THR A 582 -6.32 33.64 -32.59
N LYS A 583 -6.21 34.72 -33.37
CA LYS A 583 -6.21 34.71 -34.84
C LYS A 583 -5.18 33.69 -35.34
N ILE A 584 -5.66 32.52 -35.78
CA ILE A 584 -4.90 31.47 -36.43
C ILE A 584 -5.05 31.71 -37.94
N VAL A 585 -3.91 31.73 -38.63
CA VAL A 585 -3.80 31.65 -40.09
C VAL A 585 -4.73 30.52 -40.56
N SER A 586 -5.75 30.87 -41.32
CA SER A 586 -6.83 29.96 -41.73
C SER A 586 -6.27 28.72 -42.41
N ASP A 587 -6.41 27.55 -41.77
CA ASP A 587 -6.35 26.28 -42.47
C ASP A 587 -7.42 26.32 -43.59
N PRO A 588 -7.07 25.97 -44.84
CA PRO A 588 -8.00 26.06 -45.95
C PRO A 588 -9.23 25.19 -45.69
N VAL A 589 -10.42 25.79 -45.81
CA VAL A 589 -11.69 25.05 -45.76
C VAL A 589 -11.77 24.16 -47.00
N LEU A 590 -11.93 22.86 -46.77
CA LEU A 590 -12.08 21.87 -47.82
C LEU A 590 -13.57 21.54 -47.99
N LYS A 591 -13.98 21.33 -49.23
CA LYS A 591 -15.34 20.92 -49.58
C LYS A 591 -15.25 19.63 -50.40
N ILE A 592 -15.84 18.56 -49.89
CA ILE A 592 -15.86 17.24 -50.52
C ILE A 592 -17.32 16.87 -50.76
N LYS A 593 -17.70 16.76 -52.04
CA LYS A 593 -19.04 16.37 -52.46
C LYS A 593 -19.03 14.90 -52.90
N TYR A 594 -19.88 14.08 -52.29
CA TYR A 594 -20.11 12.69 -52.70
C TYR A 594 -21.61 12.41 -52.70
N LYS A 595 -22.15 12.01 -53.85
CA LYS A 595 -23.61 11.94 -54.11
C LYS A 595 -24.31 13.25 -53.69
N GLU A 596 -25.36 13.16 -52.88
CA GLU A 596 -26.17 14.29 -52.38
C GLU A 596 -25.58 14.94 -51.11
N LYS A 597 -24.53 14.35 -50.51
CA LYS A 597 -23.92 14.85 -49.27
C LYS A 597 -22.68 15.70 -49.56
N THR A 598 -22.60 16.83 -48.85
CA THR A 598 -21.43 17.72 -48.90
C THR A 598 -20.78 17.75 -47.52
N HIS A 599 -19.52 17.32 -47.45
CA HIS A 599 -18.67 17.42 -46.27
C HIS A 599 -17.80 18.68 -46.41
N GLU A 600 -18.06 19.68 -45.58
CA GLU A 600 -17.37 20.97 -45.60
C GLU A 600 -16.75 21.26 -44.23
N GLY A 601 -15.51 21.75 -44.22
CA GLY A 601 -14.78 22.11 -43.01
C GLY A 601 -13.27 21.99 -43.16
N THR A 602 -12.54 22.22 -42.08
CA THR A 602 -11.11 21.88 -41.98
C THR A 602 -10.90 20.36 -42.06
N ARG A 603 -9.68 19.91 -42.34
CA ARG A 603 -9.32 18.48 -42.41
C ARG A 603 -9.81 17.70 -41.17
N ASN A 604 -9.63 18.28 -39.99
CA ASN A 604 -10.03 17.66 -38.72
C ASN A 604 -11.56 17.60 -38.55
N GLU A 605 -12.29 18.61 -39.04
CA GLU A 605 -13.75 18.61 -39.01
C GLU A 605 -14.31 17.54 -39.95
N ILE A 606 -13.74 17.40 -41.15
CA ILE A 606 -14.13 16.34 -42.09
C ILE A 606 -13.81 14.96 -41.51
N ILE A 607 -12.62 14.74 -40.93
CA ILE A 607 -12.28 13.46 -40.27
C ILE A 607 -13.30 13.12 -39.18
N LYS A 608 -13.72 14.11 -38.38
CA LYS A 608 -14.73 13.90 -37.35
C LYS A 608 -16.08 13.52 -37.96
N GLN A 609 -16.51 14.17 -39.05
CA GLN A 609 -17.72 13.80 -39.77
C GLN A 609 -17.67 12.34 -40.28
N LEU A 610 -16.52 11.87 -40.79
CA LEU A 610 -16.36 10.48 -41.23
C LEU A 610 -16.40 9.48 -40.05
N GLN A 611 -15.77 9.82 -38.92
CA GLN A 611 -15.83 9.00 -37.70
C GLN A 611 -17.25 8.84 -37.17
N ASP A 612 -18.03 9.93 -37.20
CA ASP A 612 -19.44 9.91 -36.78
C ASP A 612 -20.30 9.09 -37.75
N LEU A 613 -20.02 9.10 -39.05
CA LEU A 613 -20.64 8.19 -40.03
C LEU A 613 -20.34 6.73 -39.70
N GLN A 614 -19.08 6.36 -39.46
CA GLN A 614 -18.70 4.97 -39.18
C GLN A 614 -19.38 4.40 -37.94
N ARG A 615 -19.56 5.22 -36.90
CA ARG A 615 -20.27 4.83 -35.67
C ARG A 615 -21.76 4.54 -35.90
N GLY A 616 -22.33 5.08 -36.97
CA GLY A 616 -23.71 4.84 -37.36
C GLY A 616 -23.95 3.48 -38.01
N LEU A 617 -22.89 2.80 -38.49
CA LEU A 617 -23.01 1.48 -39.12
C LEU A 617 -23.24 0.39 -38.06
N ARG A 618 -24.29 -0.42 -38.26
CA ARG A 618 -24.67 -1.56 -37.42
C ARG A 618 -24.06 -2.87 -37.96
N PRO A 619 -24.26 -4.05 -37.33
CA PRO A 619 -23.27 -5.13 -37.31
C PRO A 619 -22.78 -5.46 -38.72
N MET A 620 -21.48 -5.30 -38.92
CA MET A 620 -20.79 -5.48 -40.19
C MET A 620 -19.77 -6.62 -40.02
N PRO A 621 -19.48 -7.42 -41.08
CA PRO A 621 -18.39 -8.36 -41.02
C PRO A 621 -17.07 -7.68 -40.64
N LYS A 622 -16.24 -8.40 -39.90
CA LYS A 622 -14.99 -7.85 -39.36
C LYS A 622 -14.06 -7.34 -40.47
N GLU A 623 -13.98 -8.07 -41.59
CA GLU A 623 -13.13 -7.72 -42.73
C GLU A 623 -13.52 -6.35 -43.33
N ASP A 624 -14.81 -6.11 -43.55
CA ASP A 624 -15.32 -4.85 -44.11
C ASP A 624 -15.16 -3.68 -43.13
N SER A 625 -15.33 -3.94 -41.83
CA SER A 625 -15.11 -2.95 -40.77
C SER A 625 -13.63 -2.53 -40.67
N ASP A 626 -12.72 -3.50 -40.76
CA ASP A 626 -11.27 -3.27 -40.76
C ASP A 626 -10.83 -2.49 -42.03
N GLU A 627 -11.45 -2.77 -43.19
CA GLU A 627 -11.21 -2.04 -44.44
C GLU A 627 -11.64 -0.57 -44.35
N LEU A 628 -12.84 -0.28 -43.83
CA LEU A 628 -13.31 1.09 -43.60
C LEU A 628 -12.40 1.86 -42.63
N GLN A 629 -11.97 1.20 -41.55
CA GLN A 629 -11.05 1.79 -40.58
C GLN A 629 -9.69 2.09 -41.21
N HIS A 630 -9.18 1.18 -42.05
CA HIS A 630 -7.93 1.38 -42.78
C HIS A 630 -8.03 2.57 -43.75
N LEU A 631 -9.12 2.70 -44.51
CA LEU A 631 -9.36 3.84 -45.41
C LEU A 631 -9.45 5.18 -44.65
N LEU A 632 -10.07 5.20 -43.47
CA LEU A 632 -10.14 6.38 -42.61
C LEU A 632 -8.75 6.79 -42.07
N ILE A 633 -7.93 5.81 -41.70
CA ILE A 633 -6.53 6.04 -41.27
C ILE A 633 -5.72 6.61 -42.44
N LEU A 634 -5.86 6.02 -43.64
CA LEU A 634 -5.18 6.54 -44.83
C LEU A 634 -5.57 7.98 -45.12
N ALA A 635 -6.86 8.34 -45.04
CA ALA A 635 -7.29 9.74 -45.19
C ALA A 635 -6.64 10.65 -44.12
N THR A 636 -6.59 10.22 -42.87
CA THR A 636 -6.03 10.99 -41.75
C THR A 636 -4.52 11.25 -41.88
N LEU A 637 -3.77 10.31 -42.44
CA LEU A 637 -2.29 10.37 -42.54
C LEU A 637 -1.77 11.07 -43.80
N THR A 638 -2.65 11.52 -44.69
CA THR A 638 -2.21 12.22 -45.92
C THR A 638 -1.55 13.57 -45.58
N PRO A 639 -0.50 13.98 -46.31
CA PRO A 639 0.19 15.25 -46.05
C PRO A 639 -0.53 16.45 -46.70
N ASP A 640 -1.05 16.31 -47.91
CA ASP A 640 -1.62 17.41 -48.72
C ASP A 640 -3.15 17.31 -48.92
N ASN A 641 -3.77 18.42 -49.28
CA ASN A 641 -5.22 18.56 -49.36
C ASN A 641 -5.86 17.82 -50.56
N GLU A 642 -5.14 17.64 -51.67
CA GLU A 642 -5.69 16.95 -52.84
C GLU A 642 -5.75 15.44 -52.58
N THR A 643 -4.67 14.87 -52.03
CA THR A 643 -4.65 13.46 -51.62
C THR A 643 -5.67 13.20 -50.50
N PHE A 644 -5.91 14.17 -49.60
CA PHE A 644 -6.97 14.05 -48.59
C PHE A 644 -8.36 13.90 -49.19
N LYS A 645 -8.70 14.73 -50.19
CA LYS A 645 -10.00 14.68 -50.88
C LYS A 645 -10.17 13.33 -51.57
N GLU A 646 -9.14 12.84 -52.27
CA GLU A 646 -9.17 11.54 -52.94
C GLU A 646 -9.39 10.39 -51.96
N LYS A 647 -8.61 10.31 -50.87
CA LYS A 647 -8.75 9.23 -49.87
C LYS A 647 -10.08 9.31 -49.11
N THR A 648 -10.59 10.51 -48.85
CA THR A 648 -11.92 10.70 -48.28
C THR A 648 -13.02 10.21 -49.23
N LEU A 649 -12.90 10.46 -50.53
CA LEU A 649 -13.84 9.92 -51.52
C LEU A 649 -13.80 8.39 -51.58
N ASN A 650 -12.63 7.77 -51.46
CA ASN A 650 -12.52 6.30 -51.41
C ASN A 650 -13.20 5.73 -50.17
N TYR A 651 -13.00 6.36 -49.00
CA TYR A 651 -13.73 6.00 -47.78
C TYR A 651 -15.25 6.12 -47.97
N LEU A 652 -15.73 7.24 -48.54
CA LEU A 652 -17.16 7.47 -48.72
C LEU A 652 -17.79 6.48 -49.71
N LYS A 653 -17.07 6.07 -50.76
CA LYS A 653 -17.51 5.01 -51.68
C LYS A 653 -17.68 3.66 -50.99
N GLU A 654 -16.68 3.26 -50.20
CA GLU A 654 -16.72 1.97 -49.51
C GLU A 654 -17.77 1.97 -48.38
N TYR A 655 -17.92 3.09 -47.66
CA TYR A 655 -18.97 3.27 -46.65
C TYR A 655 -20.36 3.08 -47.26
N ASP A 656 -20.62 3.72 -48.39
CA ASP A 656 -21.90 3.72 -49.08
C ASP A 656 -22.23 2.34 -49.66
N LEU A 657 -21.23 1.65 -50.24
CA LEU A 657 -21.37 0.26 -50.68
C LEU A 657 -21.78 -0.66 -49.52
N ASN A 658 -21.06 -0.60 -48.40
CA ASN A 658 -21.33 -1.46 -47.25
C ASN A 658 -22.67 -1.12 -46.56
N ASN A 659 -23.05 0.16 -46.51
CA ASN A 659 -24.35 0.59 -46.02
C ASN A 659 -25.50 0.08 -46.90
N ASP A 660 -25.35 0.09 -48.23
CA ASP A 660 -26.35 -0.44 -49.16
C ASP A 660 -26.47 -1.97 -49.08
N ILE A 661 -25.38 -2.68 -48.80
CA ILE A 661 -25.39 -4.13 -48.53
C ILE A 661 -26.12 -4.43 -47.22
N LEU A 662 -25.85 -3.70 -46.15
CA LEU A 662 -26.54 -3.85 -44.86
C LEU A 662 -28.05 -3.65 -44.97
N ASN A 663 -28.47 -2.59 -45.67
CA ASN A 663 -29.89 -2.30 -45.86
C ASN A 663 -30.61 -3.41 -46.63
N ARG A 664 -29.96 -3.96 -47.66
CA ARG A 664 -30.49 -5.11 -48.41
C ARG A 664 -30.55 -6.37 -47.55
N TYR A 665 -29.50 -6.68 -46.80
CA TYR A 665 -29.47 -7.81 -45.89
C TYR A 665 -30.63 -7.78 -44.89
N ASN A 666 -30.80 -6.65 -44.20
CA ASN A 666 -31.86 -6.50 -43.20
C ASN A 666 -33.26 -6.64 -43.81
N LYS A 667 -33.44 -6.13 -45.03
CA LYS A 667 -34.68 -6.32 -45.79
C LYS A 667 -34.92 -7.80 -46.13
N TYR A 668 -33.91 -8.50 -46.65
CA TYR A 668 -34.04 -9.92 -47.01
C TYR A 668 -34.27 -10.81 -45.79
N ILE A 669 -33.63 -10.53 -44.65
CA ILE A 669 -33.90 -11.22 -43.39
C ILE A 669 -35.36 -11.08 -42.99
N LEU A 670 -35.92 -9.86 -43.03
CA LEU A 670 -37.33 -9.65 -42.70
C LEU A 670 -38.25 -10.43 -43.66
N GLU A 671 -37.94 -10.41 -44.96
CA GLU A 671 -38.69 -11.13 -45.99
C GLU A 671 -38.65 -12.66 -45.77
N THR A 672 -37.47 -13.21 -45.50
CA THR A 672 -37.28 -14.64 -45.17
C THR A 672 -38.06 -15.02 -43.92
N VAL A 673 -37.99 -14.22 -42.85
CA VAL A 673 -38.67 -14.50 -41.58
C VAL A 673 -40.19 -14.46 -41.76
N LYS A 674 -40.75 -13.49 -42.48
CA LYS A 674 -42.19 -13.43 -42.78
C LYS A 674 -42.66 -14.62 -43.63
N SER A 675 -41.87 -15.02 -44.63
CA SER A 675 -42.16 -16.23 -45.40
C SER A 675 -42.17 -17.49 -44.53
N LEU A 676 -41.21 -17.61 -43.60
CA LEU A 676 -41.14 -18.73 -42.66
C LEU A 676 -42.30 -18.73 -41.67
N GLU A 677 -42.69 -17.58 -41.15
CA GLU A 677 -43.84 -17.42 -40.26
C GLU A 677 -45.10 -18.03 -40.90
N GLU A 678 -45.43 -17.61 -42.13
CA GLU A 678 -46.61 -18.12 -42.84
C GLU A 678 -46.56 -19.64 -43.05
N GLU A 679 -45.40 -20.17 -43.44
CA GLU A 679 -45.23 -21.61 -43.66
C GLU A 679 -45.33 -22.42 -42.37
N MET A 680 -44.84 -21.88 -41.26
CA MET A 680 -44.88 -22.53 -39.96
C MET A 680 -46.30 -22.51 -39.38
N ILE A 681 -47.01 -21.38 -39.44
CA ILE A 681 -48.41 -21.29 -39.01
C ILE A 681 -49.29 -22.30 -39.78
N ARG A 682 -49.11 -22.44 -41.10
CA ARG A 682 -49.86 -23.42 -41.91
C ARG A 682 -49.58 -24.87 -41.51
N LYS A 683 -48.43 -25.16 -40.89
CA LYS A 683 -48.04 -26.52 -40.48
C LYS A 683 -48.37 -26.83 -39.01
N ASP A 684 -48.57 -25.82 -38.14
CA ASP A 684 -48.76 -26.03 -36.68
C ASP A 684 -49.92 -26.98 -36.39
N GLU A 685 -51.07 -26.79 -37.04
CA GLU A 685 -52.25 -27.67 -36.86
C GLU A 685 -51.95 -29.13 -37.23
N GLY A 686 -51.23 -29.36 -38.34
CA GLY A 686 -50.87 -30.71 -38.76
C GLY A 686 -49.94 -31.41 -37.77
N VAL A 687 -48.98 -30.67 -37.19
CA VAL A 687 -48.05 -31.20 -36.20
C VAL A 687 -48.75 -31.46 -34.85
N GLU A 688 -49.70 -30.59 -34.43
CA GLU A 688 -50.50 -30.80 -33.22
C GLU A 688 -51.44 -32.01 -33.38
N ASN A 689 -52.14 -32.12 -34.51
CA ASN A 689 -53.05 -33.23 -34.79
C ASN A 689 -52.34 -34.60 -34.75
N ASP A 690 -51.12 -34.68 -35.27
CA ASP A 690 -50.28 -35.87 -35.22
C ASP A 690 -49.99 -36.33 -33.78
N TYR A 691 -49.73 -35.39 -32.87
CA TYR A 691 -49.54 -35.66 -31.45
C TYR A 691 -50.85 -36.01 -30.75
N VAL A 692 -51.93 -35.24 -30.98
CA VAL A 692 -53.25 -35.45 -30.37
C VAL A 692 -53.82 -36.83 -30.74
N MET A 693 -53.66 -37.26 -31.99
CA MET A 693 -54.07 -38.60 -32.43
C MET A 693 -53.27 -39.71 -31.72
N ALA A 694 -51.98 -39.51 -31.49
CA ALA A 694 -51.15 -40.45 -30.74
C ALA A 694 -51.53 -40.47 -29.25
N LEU A 695 -51.81 -39.32 -28.65
CA LEU A 695 -52.28 -39.17 -27.27
C LEU A 695 -53.65 -39.83 -27.07
N GLY A 696 -54.59 -39.63 -27.99
CA GLY A 696 -55.91 -40.27 -27.97
C GLY A 696 -55.84 -41.79 -27.99
N ARG A 697 -54.87 -42.37 -28.71
CA ARG A 697 -54.62 -43.83 -28.70
C ARG A 697 -54.06 -44.33 -27.37
N VAL A 698 -53.22 -43.54 -26.71
CA VAL A 698 -52.70 -43.85 -25.36
C VAL A 698 -53.83 -43.81 -24.33
N ASN A 699 -54.67 -42.76 -24.36
CA ASN A 699 -55.75 -42.57 -23.39
C ASN A 699 -56.87 -43.62 -23.52
N LYS A 700 -57.11 -44.17 -24.72
CA LYS A 700 -58.11 -45.23 -24.97
C LYS A 700 -57.64 -46.64 -24.62
N HIS A 701 -56.36 -46.84 -24.30
CA HIS A 701 -55.82 -48.17 -24.02
C HIS A 701 -56.20 -48.63 -22.61
N LYS A 702 -56.60 -49.89 -22.43
CA LYS A 702 -57.06 -50.45 -21.13
C LYS A 702 -56.07 -50.34 -19.95
N MET A 703 -54.80 -50.14 -20.26
CA MET A 703 -53.70 -49.98 -19.28
C MET A 703 -53.39 -48.50 -18.95
N TYR A 704 -54.14 -47.55 -19.51
CA TYR A 704 -53.98 -46.13 -19.20
C TYR A 704 -54.30 -45.85 -17.73
N GLY A 705 -53.36 -45.22 -17.01
CA GLY A 705 -53.53 -44.88 -15.59
C GLY A 705 -53.26 -46.03 -14.60
N VAL A 706 -52.83 -47.20 -15.08
CA VAL A 706 -52.45 -48.34 -14.22
C VAL A 706 -50.97 -48.25 -13.84
N ASN A 707 -50.64 -48.40 -12.56
CA ASN A 707 -49.26 -48.40 -12.08
C ASN A 707 -48.54 -49.69 -12.48
N GLU A 708 -47.25 -49.59 -12.82
CA GLU A 708 -46.43 -50.72 -13.30
C GLU A 708 -46.43 -51.93 -12.34
N GLN A 709 -46.53 -51.67 -11.04
CA GLN A 709 -46.54 -52.69 -9.99
C GLN A 709 -47.83 -53.53 -9.95
N ASP A 710 -48.95 -52.99 -10.47
CA ASP A 710 -50.27 -53.62 -10.45
C ASP A 710 -50.60 -54.37 -11.76
N VAL A 711 -49.61 -54.48 -12.67
CA VAL A 711 -49.79 -55.08 -14.00
C VAL A 711 -49.80 -56.60 -13.92
N THR A 712 -50.97 -57.20 -14.15
CA THR A 712 -51.16 -58.66 -14.24
C THR A 712 -51.04 -59.19 -15.69
N ASP A 713 -51.38 -58.39 -16.71
CA ASP A 713 -51.24 -58.71 -18.14
C ASP A 713 -50.06 -57.95 -18.77
N LYS A 714 -48.87 -58.58 -18.72
CA LYS A 714 -47.62 -58.00 -19.24
C LYS A 714 -47.62 -57.77 -20.76
N ILE A 715 -48.37 -58.56 -21.53
CA ILE A 715 -48.41 -58.43 -22.99
C ILE A 715 -49.13 -57.14 -23.36
N SER A 716 -50.27 -56.87 -22.73
CA SER A 716 -50.99 -55.62 -22.98
C SER A 716 -50.31 -54.39 -22.39
N TYR A 717 -49.56 -54.52 -21.29
CA TYR A 717 -48.76 -53.39 -20.80
C TYR A 717 -47.62 -53.03 -21.77
N ASN A 718 -46.97 -54.01 -22.38
CA ASN A 718 -45.96 -53.75 -23.42
C ASN A 718 -46.56 -53.09 -24.68
N SER A 719 -47.81 -53.41 -25.07
CA SER A 719 -48.49 -52.70 -26.16
C SER A 719 -48.82 -51.25 -25.80
N TYR A 720 -49.18 -50.98 -24.55
CA TYR A 720 -49.37 -49.63 -24.02
C TYR A 720 -48.08 -48.80 -24.06
N LEU A 721 -46.96 -49.35 -23.57
CA LEU A 721 -45.66 -48.65 -23.58
C LEU A 721 -45.22 -48.28 -25.01
N LYS A 722 -45.47 -49.14 -26.00
CA LYS A 722 -45.23 -48.82 -27.43
C LYS A 722 -46.09 -47.65 -27.92
N LEU A 723 -47.32 -47.50 -27.43
CA LEU A 723 -48.17 -46.34 -27.76
C LEU A 723 -47.65 -45.07 -27.07
N VAL A 724 -47.20 -45.16 -25.81
CA VAL A 724 -46.59 -44.04 -25.08
C VAL A 724 -45.31 -43.57 -25.78
N GLU A 725 -44.46 -44.50 -26.22
CA GLU A 725 -43.25 -44.18 -26.99
C GLU A 725 -43.59 -43.47 -28.31
N ARG A 726 -44.58 -43.96 -29.05
CA ARG A 726 -45.07 -43.31 -30.29
C ARG A 726 -45.59 -41.90 -30.02
N LYS A 727 -46.34 -41.70 -28.93
CA LYS A 727 -46.82 -40.38 -28.50
C LYS A 727 -45.65 -39.44 -28.20
N ASN A 728 -44.66 -39.88 -27.41
CA ASN A 728 -43.49 -39.08 -27.09
C ASN A 728 -42.66 -38.72 -28.34
N LYS A 729 -42.52 -39.64 -29.30
CA LYS A 729 -41.89 -39.38 -30.62
C LYS A 729 -42.63 -38.32 -31.45
N LYS A 730 -43.93 -38.12 -31.23
CA LYS A 730 -44.74 -37.07 -31.88
C LYS A 730 -44.75 -35.75 -31.11
N LEU A 731 -44.49 -35.79 -29.80
CA LEU A 731 -44.42 -34.59 -28.95
C LEU A 731 -43.19 -33.72 -29.25
N GLN A 732 -42.03 -34.33 -29.43
CA GLN A 732 -40.76 -33.61 -29.64
C GLN A 732 -40.78 -32.70 -30.89
N PRO A 733 -41.25 -33.15 -32.07
CA PRO A 733 -41.41 -32.26 -33.22
C PRO A 733 -42.38 -31.09 -32.98
N LEU A 734 -43.47 -31.30 -32.23
CA LEU A 734 -44.43 -30.24 -31.89
C LEU A 734 -43.79 -29.16 -31.00
N LEU A 735 -43.07 -29.59 -29.97
CA LEU A 735 -42.34 -28.70 -29.07
C LEU A 735 -41.31 -27.84 -29.83
N ILE A 736 -40.50 -28.48 -30.65
CA ILE A 736 -39.48 -27.81 -31.48
C ILE A 736 -40.14 -26.83 -32.45
N HIS A 737 -41.18 -27.27 -33.16
CA HIS A 737 -41.91 -26.43 -34.10
C HIS A 737 -42.47 -25.15 -33.45
N ARG A 738 -43.06 -25.28 -32.26
CA ARG A 738 -43.67 -24.15 -31.54
C ARG A 738 -42.68 -23.19 -30.94
N TRP A 739 -41.56 -23.71 -30.44
CA TRP A 739 -40.46 -22.87 -29.98
C TRP A 739 -39.91 -22.04 -31.14
N MET A 740 -39.64 -22.68 -32.28
CA MET A 740 -39.18 -21.99 -33.48
C MET A 740 -40.22 -20.97 -33.98
N LEU A 741 -41.51 -21.34 -34.00
CA LEU A 741 -42.58 -20.46 -34.46
C LEU A 741 -42.65 -19.20 -33.61
N ASN A 742 -42.52 -19.32 -32.28
CA ASN A 742 -42.50 -18.18 -31.37
C ASN A 742 -41.33 -17.22 -31.66
N GLU A 743 -40.12 -17.76 -31.86
CA GLU A 743 -38.95 -16.94 -32.19
C GLU A 743 -39.07 -16.25 -33.56
N ILE A 744 -39.59 -16.96 -34.56
CA ILE A 744 -39.84 -16.42 -35.89
C ILE A 744 -40.94 -15.34 -35.84
N LEU A 745 -41.99 -15.53 -35.04
CA LEU A 745 -43.03 -14.53 -34.81
C LEU A 745 -42.48 -13.25 -34.16
N ILE A 746 -41.58 -13.37 -33.18
CA ILE A 746 -40.92 -12.22 -32.56
C ILE A 746 -40.14 -11.44 -33.63
N LEU A 747 -39.35 -12.14 -34.45
CA LEU A 747 -38.58 -11.49 -35.51
C LEU A 747 -39.47 -10.86 -36.59
N ALA A 748 -40.53 -11.53 -37.02
CA ALA A 748 -41.42 -11.04 -38.08
C ALA A 748 -42.12 -9.73 -37.72
N ASN A 749 -42.41 -9.56 -36.42
CA ASN A 749 -43.08 -8.39 -35.86
C ASN A 749 -42.12 -7.30 -35.37
N THR A 750 -40.80 -7.52 -35.44
CA THR A 750 -39.80 -6.52 -35.06
C THR A 750 -39.53 -5.58 -36.24
N ALA A 751 -39.49 -4.26 -35.98
CA ALA A 751 -39.11 -3.28 -37.00
C ALA A 751 -37.68 -3.55 -37.50
N VAL A 752 -37.40 -3.33 -38.78
CA VAL A 752 -36.09 -3.63 -39.41
C VAL A 752 -34.94 -2.96 -38.65
N GLU A 753 -35.16 -1.74 -38.17
CA GLU A 753 -34.19 -0.95 -37.40
C GLU A 753 -33.99 -1.45 -35.97
N GLU A 754 -34.71 -2.46 -35.52
CA GLU A 754 -34.58 -3.04 -34.17
C GLU A 754 -34.18 -4.51 -34.20
N MET A 755 -34.17 -5.16 -35.37
CA MET A 755 -33.85 -6.58 -35.51
C MET A 755 -32.45 -6.93 -34.99
N ASP A 756 -31.47 -6.04 -35.16
CA ASP A 756 -30.11 -6.22 -34.64
C ASP A 756 -30.03 -6.39 -33.11
N LYS A 757 -31.07 -5.96 -32.37
CA LYS A 757 -31.14 -6.12 -30.91
C LYS A 757 -31.54 -7.54 -30.49
N ASN A 758 -32.09 -8.35 -31.39
CA ASN A 758 -32.45 -9.74 -31.09
C ASN A 758 -31.18 -10.58 -30.92
N GLU A 759 -31.03 -11.22 -29.77
CA GLU A 759 -29.80 -11.96 -29.41
C GLU A 759 -29.56 -13.17 -30.33
N ASN A 760 -30.62 -13.90 -30.68
CA ASN A 760 -30.54 -15.08 -31.55
C ASN A 760 -30.14 -14.69 -32.97
N LEU A 761 -30.76 -13.65 -33.53
CA LEU A 761 -30.39 -13.10 -34.84
C LEU A 761 -28.98 -12.50 -34.83
N SER A 762 -28.57 -11.83 -33.75
CA SER A 762 -27.19 -11.34 -33.59
C SER A 762 -26.18 -12.49 -33.63
N ASN A 763 -26.49 -13.63 -33.01
CA ASN A 763 -25.64 -14.82 -33.05
C ASN A 763 -25.62 -15.48 -34.43
N PHE A 764 -26.74 -15.49 -35.15
CA PHE A 764 -26.78 -15.91 -36.56
C PHE A 764 -25.90 -15.00 -37.42
N ASN A 765 -26.02 -13.68 -37.27
CA ASN A 765 -25.24 -12.70 -38.01
C ASN A 765 -23.73 -12.86 -37.74
N LYS A 766 -23.31 -13.15 -36.51
CA LYS A 766 -21.89 -13.43 -36.20
C LYS A 766 -21.33 -14.62 -36.99
N GLN A 767 -22.17 -15.61 -37.32
CA GLN A 767 -21.76 -16.82 -38.03
C GLN A 767 -21.82 -16.63 -39.55
N GLU A 768 -22.87 -15.99 -40.05
CA GLU A 768 -23.23 -16.06 -41.47
C GLU A 768 -23.20 -14.73 -42.22
N LEU A 769 -23.12 -13.57 -41.54
CA LEU A 769 -23.20 -12.26 -42.19
C LEU A 769 -22.11 -12.06 -43.24
N SER A 770 -20.88 -12.50 -42.97
CA SER A 770 -19.76 -12.44 -43.91
C SER A 770 -20.06 -13.18 -45.23
N HIS A 771 -20.77 -14.31 -45.16
CA HIS A 771 -21.15 -15.09 -46.32
C HIS A 771 -22.15 -14.31 -47.20
N PHE A 772 -23.18 -13.72 -46.59
CA PHE A 772 -24.18 -12.94 -47.33
C PHE A 772 -23.63 -11.65 -47.89
N PHE A 773 -22.72 -10.97 -47.17
CA PHE A 773 -21.98 -9.83 -47.68
C PHE A 773 -21.20 -10.19 -48.94
N LYS A 774 -20.49 -11.31 -48.93
CA LYS A 774 -19.78 -11.81 -50.11
C LYS A 774 -20.72 -12.08 -51.29
N MET A 775 -21.86 -12.75 -51.06
CA MET A 775 -22.85 -12.99 -52.12
C MET A 775 -23.37 -11.68 -52.76
N MET A 776 -23.61 -10.65 -51.94
CA MET A 776 -24.09 -9.36 -52.42
C MET A 776 -22.99 -8.56 -53.14
N LYS A 777 -21.73 -8.65 -52.69
CA LYS A 777 -20.56 -8.09 -53.40
C LYS A 777 -20.33 -8.78 -54.74
N ASP A 778 -20.57 -10.10 -54.80
CA ASP A 778 -20.53 -10.92 -56.02
C ASP A 778 -21.77 -10.74 -56.93
N LYS A 779 -22.69 -9.83 -56.58
CA LYS A 779 -23.92 -9.49 -57.32
C LYS A 779 -24.82 -10.71 -57.62
N LYS A 780 -24.94 -11.63 -56.66
CA LYS A 780 -25.91 -12.73 -56.76
C LYS A 780 -27.35 -12.18 -56.79
N PRO A 781 -28.30 -12.85 -57.49
CA PRO A 781 -29.70 -12.43 -57.52
C PRO A 781 -30.33 -12.41 -56.13
N ASP A 782 -31.17 -11.42 -55.85
CA ASP A 782 -31.89 -11.25 -54.57
C ASP A 782 -32.63 -12.51 -54.14
N THR A 783 -33.29 -13.19 -55.09
CA THR A 783 -34.01 -14.45 -54.86
C THR A 783 -33.09 -15.56 -54.36
N GLN A 784 -31.87 -15.63 -54.89
CA GLN A 784 -30.88 -16.62 -54.44
C GLN A 784 -30.39 -16.32 -53.02
N VAL A 785 -30.23 -15.04 -52.66
CA VAL A 785 -29.81 -14.62 -51.31
C VAL A 785 -30.91 -14.94 -50.28
N ILE A 786 -32.17 -14.69 -50.61
CA ILE A 786 -33.34 -14.97 -49.76
C ILE A 786 -33.51 -16.49 -49.53
N GLU A 787 -33.37 -17.31 -50.57
CA GLU A 787 -33.41 -18.77 -50.44
C GLU A 787 -32.25 -19.31 -49.60
N GLU A 788 -31.04 -18.81 -49.81
CA GLU A 788 -29.87 -19.22 -49.01
C GLU A 788 -30.01 -18.80 -47.53
N LEU A 789 -30.58 -17.62 -47.29
CA LEU A 789 -30.97 -17.17 -45.95
C LEU A 789 -31.93 -18.17 -45.31
N LYS A 790 -32.96 -18.61 -46.03
CA LYS A 790 -33.94 -19.59 -45.54
C LYS A 790 -33.28 -20.94 -45.20
N ILE A 791 -32.40 -21.43 -46.08
CA ILE A 791 -31.66 -22.70 -45.91
C ILE A 791 -30.77 -22.67 -44.66
N LYS A 792 -30.19 -21.52 -44.32
CA LYS A 792 -29.33 -21.36 -43.13
C LYS A 792 -30.11 -21.03 -41.86
N LEU A 793 -31.20 -20.26 -41.95
CA LEU A 793 -31.97 -19.80 -40.80
C LEU A 793 -32.77 -20.95 -40.16
N ILE A 794 -33.40 -21.82 -40.96
CA ILE A 794 -34.18 -22.96 -40.46
C ILE A 794 -33.35 -23.88 -39.54
N PRO A 795 -32.20 -24.45 -39.96
CA PRO A 795 -31.41 -25.33 -39.10
C PRO A 795 -30.84 -24.61 -37.89
N PHE A 796 -30.47 -23.32 -38.01
CA PHE A 796 -30.00 -22.54 -36.87
C PHE A 796 -31.05 -22.44 -35.76
N TYR A 797 -32.28 -22.07 -36.10
CA TYR A 797 -33.38 -22.00 -35.13
C TYR A 797 -33.82 -23.38 -34.63
N HIS A 798 -33.73 -24.41 -35.47
CA HIS A 798 -34.00 -25.79 -35.08
C HIS A 798 -33.00 -26.29 -34.02
N ASP A 799 -31.70 -26.03 -34.20
CA ASP A 799 -30.67 -26.41 -33.24
C ASP A 799 -30.78 -25.64 -31.92
N LEU A 800 -31.23 -24.37 -31.98
CA LEU A 800 -31.57 -23.61 -30.78
C LEU A 800 -32.79 -24.20 -30.07
N ALA A 801 -33.82 -24.62 -30.81
CA ALA A 801 -35.01 -25.25 -30.24
C ALA A 801 -34.65 -26.53 -29.48
N ILE A 802 -33.85 -27.43 -30.07
CA ILE A 802 -33.41 -28.67 -29.42
C ILE A 802 -32.74 -28.40 -28.07
N LYS A 803 -31.98 -27.30 -27.94
CA LYS A 803 -31.26 -26.96 -26.71
C LYS A 803 -32.14 -26.32 -25.64
N ASN A 804 -33.20 -25.62 -26.05
CA ASN A 804 -33.97 -24.73 -25.15
C ASN A 804 -35.38 -25.23 -24.84
N VAL A 805 -35.91 -26.17 -25.61
CA VAL A 805 -37.23 -26.78 -25.39
C VAL A 805 -37.24 -27.56 -24.06
N LYS A 806 -38.29 -27.33 -23.25
CA LYS A 806 -38.60 -28.13 -22.05
C LYS A 806 -39.95 -28.83 -22.24
N ASP A 807 -40.06 -30.07 -21.75
CA ASP A 807 -41.23 -30.94 -21.96
C ASP A 807 -42.55 -30.40 -21.36
N ASP A 808 -42.48 -29.42 -20.47
CA ASP A 808 -43.58 -28.87 -19.67
C ASP A 808 -44.24 -27.60 -20.27
N GLN A 809 -43.88 -27.18 -21.49
CA GLN A 809 -44.26 -25.86 -22.04
C GLN A 809 -45.17 -25.87 -23.29
N VAL A 810 -46.12 -26.81 -23.44
CA VAL A 810 -47.06 -26.80 -24.59
C VAL A 810 -48.49 -26.46 -24.18
N GLU A 811 -48.99 -25.33 -24.66
CA GLU A 811 -50.44 -25.03 -24.70
C GLU A 811 -51.05 -25.62 -25.97
N PHE A 812 -51.96 -26.58 -25.84
CA PHE A 812 -52.70 -27.14 -26.99
C PHE A 812 -53.73 -26.12 -27.50
N LYS A 813 -53.63 -25.74 -28.79
CA LYS A 813 -54.45 -24.65 -29.36
C LYS A 813 -55.68 -25.16 -30.10
N TYR A 814 -55.63 -26.37 -30.62
CA TYR A 814 -56.66 -26.90 -31.53
C TYR A 814 -57.54 -28.00 -30.89
N LEU A 815 -57.48 -28.18 -29.56
CA LEU A 815 -58.35 -29.11 -28.83
C LEU A 815 -59.81 -28.60 -28.78
N GLN A 816 -60.70 -29.26 -29.52
CA GLN A 816 -62.14 -29.22 -29.26
C GLN A 816 -62.51 -30.27 -28.21
N ASN A 817 -63.16 -29.86 -27.12
CA ASN A 817 -63.81 -30.77 -26.18
C ASN A 817 -64.90 -31.58 -26.91
N ASN A 818 -64.71 -32.89 -27.02
CA ASN A 818 -65.78 -33.87 -27.16
C ASN A 818 -65.41 -35.13 -26.39
#